data_AF-A0A2E7FHB4-F1
#
_entry.id   AF-A0A2E7FHB4-F1
#
_cell.length_a   1.000
_cell.length_b   1.000
_cell.length_c   1.000
_cell.angle_alpha   90.00
_cell.angle_beta   90.00
_cell.angle_gamma   90.00
#
_symmetry.space_group_name_H-M   'P 1'
#
loop_
_entity.id
_entity.type
_entity.pdbx_description
1 polymer ?
#
loop_
_entity_poly.entity_id
_entity_poly.type
_entity_poly.pdbx_seq_one_letter_code
_entity_poly.pdbx_strand_id
1 'polypeptide(L)'
;MMKIQYYMLQNKAFCIFFLTMITSCNLKTPLFTEIDPLKSGIDFINVVEDNEKVNILDYLYFYNGGGVAAGDINNDGLIDLFFVSNLEENKLYLNKGDFKFHDISEKAKIKGKSSWNTGVSMVDINNDGWLDIYVCSVVGIHGFVGHNELYINQQDGTFKEQASSYGLAIQNYSTSSAFFDYDKDGDLDMYLLNHGIHNTSNFFGVERRDSYNEMSSDKFYKNENGQFIDVTMETNLFGGEVGYGLAVCINDINSDGWDDIYVSNDFFEDDYLYINQKNGSFKEQSHKYLSQTSQFSMGNDISDINHDGLVDIITLDMLPEDEKVLKNSLGEINYNSLVRRKSLGYNYQFPRNHLQINTGVDKFFEIGLFSGISATDWSWAPVFADFDNDGYKDLVISNGIYRRPNDADYIKYVSSEQIRTKINNTRLVDNLALEKMPRGDVSNYFFKGNKDLLFDNVSDVWVNQKPGLSNGVVSADLDNDGDQDLVFNNFNSSATVLKNNSNNNNFLKIELIGDDKNHFGIGTKIYAYANNGKLFYEQLHTTRGFLSSFPHEINIGLGQSKLDSLLIVWPDKKEQHLYEFPQNNMLLLDYKNATTALTKPHSKKSQLFTKHYFNKLSHLNTEKSFPEFNREKLMPYGVTQEGSPIAVADVNNDGKDDVFFGASKGIAASLFISSKNNFTKSSRTLFESEKQYEDVDAIFRDIDNDGDLDLFIVSGGGEYQGNSKYSRDRVYLNDGEGSFSKNTEVLPQYYHNGSVVVSDDFDNDGDEDFFVGSRSVTNSFGKMPESYLLVNENGRLTIDSDQPLSDCGMVTDALLFDFDNDNDKDLIVVSEWSEVKAYINNNGTFVNYTKNIFSDTPKGLWQSVEIFDIDKDGINEIVVGNVGLNSKFSASDLNPLKMYVFDFDENGQTESIVAVAKEDNYYTIDSKDKLQSQMPELIRKKFNSYNDISGKTVSDIFGYSILNKADLHLVNELQSGYFKMIDNKYKFFPFPSEFQWGPISNIKKLLIRGIPHIIITGSKSDLPPYQGLWISQKGFLIESLDKYSQLHENGLEIIHKELTDIETMTINKRSFLMTGISNEKIEFYNYNKTE
;
A
#
# COMPACT_ATOMS: atom_id res chain seq x y z
N MET A 1 22.84 66.69 13.06
CA MET A 1 22.83 66.40 11.61
C MET A 1 23.36 65.00 11.24
N MET A 2 24.38 64.44 11.92
CA MET A 2 24.88 63.08 11.63
C MET A 2 23.90 61.91 11.90
N LYS A 3 22.97 62.03 12.87
CA LYS A 3 21.99 60.96 13.15
C LYS A 3 20.86 60.81 12.12
N ILE A 4 20.57 61.85 11.33
CA ILE A 4 19.49 61.82 10.33
C ILE A 4 19.98 61.22 9.00
N GLN A 5 21.26 61.37 8.67
CA GLN A 5 21.87 60.72 7.50
C GLN A 5 22.00 59.20 7.67
N TYR A 6 22.25 58.72 8.89
CA TYR A 6 22.38 57.27 9.16
C TYR A 6 21.04 56.52 9.00
N TYR A 7 19.93 57.10 9.46
CA TYR A 7 18.59 56.52 9.28
C TYR A 7 18.08 56.59 7.83
N MET A 8 18.44 57.63 7.06
CA MET A 8 18.10 57.67 5.63
C MET A 8 18.93 56.69 4.79
N LEU A 9 20.17 56.38 5.20
CA LEU A 9 21.01 55.36 4.56
C LEU A 9 20.53 53.93 4.85
N GLN A 10 20.07 53.64 6.07
CA GLN A 10 19.46 52.35 6.40
C GLN A 10 18.12 52.14 5.69
N ASN A 11 17.24 53.15 5.59
CA ASN A 11 15.97 53.01 4.86
C ASN A 11 16.17 52.91 3.33
N LYS A 12 17.20 53.55 2.75
CA LYS A 12 17.53 53.36 1.34
C LYS A 12 18.17 52.00 1.07
N ALA A 13 19.02 51.48 1.97
CA ALA A 13 19.56 50.12 1.85
C ALA A 13 18.46 49.06 2.03
N PHE A 14 17.51 49.27 2.95
CA PHE A 14 16.37 48.37 3.16
C PHE A 14 15.39 48.39 1.99
N CYS A 15 15.08 49.57 1.42
CA CYS A 15 14.26 49.66 0.21
C CYS A 15 14.96 49.15 -1.05
N ILE A 16 16.29 49.28 -1.18
CA ILE A 16 17.04 48.69 -2.30
C ILE A 16 17.15 47.18 -2.15
N PHE A 17 17.30 46.65 -0.93
CA PHE A 17 17.29 45.21 -0.65
C PHE A 17 15.90 44.57 -0.93
N PHE A 18 14.81 45.28 -0.58
CA PHE A 18 13.45 44.87 -0.92
C PHE A 18 13.15 45.02 -2.41
N LEU A 19 13.65 46.07 -3.10
CA LEU A 19 13.54 46.18 -4.55
C LEU A 19 14.34 45.09 -5.27
N THR A 20 15.53 44.71 -4.78
CA THR A 20 16.32 43.61 -5.35
C THR A 20 15.71 42.23 -5.07
N MET A 21 14.99 42.06 -3.95
CA MET A 21 14.18 40.85 -3.74
C MET A 21 12.94 40.81 -4.64
N ILE A 22 12.32 41.95 -4.94
CA ILE A 22 11.18 42.00 -5.88
C ILE A 22 11.63 41.87 -7.35
N THR A 23 12.87 42.21 -7.70
CA THR A 23 13.42 42.00 -9.05
C THR A 23 14.22 40.70 -9.22
N SER A 24 14.26 39.83 -8.21
CA SER A 24 14.90 38.50 -8.27
C SER A 24 13.91 37.34 -8.27
N CYS A 25 12.60 37.61 -8.31
CA CYS A 25 11.63 36.63 -8.79
C CYS A 25 11.82 36.47 -10.31
N ASN A 26 12.85 35.72 -10.70
CA ASN A 26 12.71 34.92 -11.92
C ASN A 26 11.53 33.99 -11.63
N LEU A 27 10.36 34.31 -12.17
CA LEU A 27 9.30 33.32 -12.35
C LEU A 27 9.97 32.17 -13.10
N LYS A 28 10.30 31.09 -12.39
CA LYS A 28 10.77 29.87 -13.05
C LYS A 28 9.65 29.47 -14.00
N THR A 29 9.98 29.29 -15.27
CA THR A 29 9.05 28.69 -16.22
C THR A 29 8.62 27.34 -15.65
N PRO A 30 7.31 27.02 -15.64
CA PRO A 30 6.84 25.69 -15.25
C PRO A 30 7.48 24.63 -16.15
N LEU A 31 7.57 23.39 -15.66
CA LEU A 31 8.10 22.27 -16.44
C LEU A 31 7.28 22.07 -17.72
N PHE A 32 5.95 22.14 -17.60
CA PHE A 32 5.02 22.01 -18.70
C PHE A 32 4.37 23.34 -19.08
N THR A 33 4.22 23.56 -20.39
CA THR A 33 3.51 24.69 -20.97
C THR A 33 2.38 24.16 -21.86
N GLU A 34 1.14 24.53 -21.56
CA GLU A 34 0.00 24.19 -22.40
C GLU A 34 0.08 24.87 -23.77
N ILE A 35 -0.12 24.10 -24.84
CA ILE A 35 -0.17 24.58 -26.21
C ILE A 35 -1.62 24.91 -26.59
N ASP A 36 -1.84 26.16 -26.97
CA ASP A 36 -3.14 26.65 -27.43
C ASP A 36 -3.67 25.83 -28.63
N PRO A 37 -4.91 25.32 -28.59
CA PRO A 37 -5.55 24.58 -29.69
C PRO A 37 -5.45 25.25 -31.06
N LEU A 38 -5.53 26.59 -31.13
CA LEU A 38 -5.42 27.33 -32.39
C LEU A 38 -3.99 27.36 -32.93
N LYS A 39 -2.99 27.20 -32.06
CA LYS A 39 -1.57 27.09 -32.45
C LYS A 39 -1.22 25.67 -32.83
N SER A 40 -1.70 24.69 -32.06
CA SER A 40 -1.42 23.28 -32.35
C SER A 40 -2.20 22.78 -33.55
N GLY A 41 -3.40 23.29 -33.79
CA GLY A 41 -4.32 22.71 -34.78
C GLY A 41 -5.11 21.51 -34.25
N ILE A 42 -4.99 21.18 -32.96
CA ILE A 42 -5.78 20.14 -32.29
C ILE A 42 -7.01 20.81 -31.68
N ASP A 43 -8.17 20.62 -32.29
CA ASP A 43 -9.46 21.19 -31.86
C ASP A 43 -10.45 20.13 -31.34
N PHE A 44 -9.96 18.92 -31.05
CA PHE A 44 -10.76 17.79 -30.62
C PHE A 44 -11.45 18.04 -29.27
N ILE A 45 -12.72 17.64 -29.17
CA ILE A 45 -13.55 17.66 -27.96
C ILE A 45 -14.32 16.35 -27.92
N ASN A 46 -14.23 15.59 -26.83
CA ASN A 46 -15.10 14.43 -26.61
C ASN A 46 -16.44 14.89 -26.02
N VAL A 47 -17.46 15.03 -26.86
CA VAL A 47 -18.78 15.55 -26.46
C VAL A 47 -19.71 14.42 -26.01
N VAL A 48 -20.15 14.48 -24.76
CA VAL A 48 -21.12 13.57 -24.15
C VAL A 48 -22.13 14.37 -23.33
N GLU A 49 -23.39 14.34 -23.75
CA GLU A 49 -24.49 15.06 -23.10
C GLU A 49 -25.54 14.09 -22.53
N ASP A 50 -25.97 14.38 -21.29
CA ASP A 50 -27.13 13.73 -20.67
C ASP A 50 -28.35 13.91 -21.58
N ASN A 51 -29.04 12.83 -21.93
CA ASN A 51 -30.27 12.90 -22.72
C ASN A 51 -31.35 11.94 -22.21
N GLU A 52 -32.57 12.07 -22.74
CA GLU A 52 -33.73 11.28 -22.30
C GLU A 52 -33.58 9.76 -22.51
N LYS A 53 -32.65 9.33 -23.37
CA LYS A 53 -32.44 7.92 -23.69
C LYS A 53 -31.41 7.26 -22.77
N VAL A 54 -30.29 7.93 -22.50
CA VAL A 54 -29.16 7.39 -21.72
C VAL A 54 -28.47 8.51 -20.95
N ASN A 55 -28.16 8.24 -19.67
CA ASN A 55 -27.32 9.04 -18.79
C ASN A 55 -26.68 8.09 -17.73
N ILE A 56 -25.94 8.64 -16.76
CA ILE A 56 -25.26 7.84 -15.72
C ILE A 56 -26.20 6.95 -14.86
N LEU A 57 -27.49 7.32 -14.72
CA LEU A 57 -28.46 6.49 -14.00
C LEU A 57 -28.85 5.23 -14.79
N ASP A 58 -28.77 5.30 -16.12
CA ASP A 58 -29.05 4.17 -17.01
C ASP A 58 -27.76 3.35 -17.26
N TYR A 59 -26.63 4.02 -17.52
CA TYR A 59 -25.33 3.41 -17.81
C TYR A 59 -24.23 4.00 -16.91
N LEU A 60 -23.72 3.21 -15.95
CA LEU A 60 -22.82 3.72 -14.91
C LEU A 60 -21.48 4.27 -15.44
N TYR A 61 -21.01 3.75 -16.58
CA TYR A 61 -19.75 4.17 -17.22
C TYR A 61 -19.92 5.32 -18.21
N PHE A 62 -21.09 5.97 -18.24
CA PHE A 62 -21.41 7.03 -19.21
C PHE A 62 -20.47 8.24 -19.13
N TYR A 63 -19.80 8.46 -17.99
CA TYR A 63 -18.83 9.54 -17.80
C TYR A 63 -17.35 9.09 -17.80
N ASN A 64 -17.05 7.86 -18.23
CA ASN A 64 -15.68 7.34 -18.26
C ASN A 64 -14.77 8.01 -19.31
N GLY A 65 -15.35 8.67 -20.31
CA GLY A 65 -14.59 9.32 -21.39
C GLY A 65 -13.99 8.35 -22.40
N GLY A 66 -13.06 8.84 -23.21
CA GLY A 66 -12.40 8.11 -24.30
C GLY A 66 -10.88 8.13 -24.18
N GLY A 67 -10.24 7.16 -24.84
CA GLY A 67 -8.78 7.03 -24.90
C GLY A 67 -8.10 7.99 -25.88
N VAL A 68 -6.77 8.02 -25.83
CA VAL A 68 -5.90 8.66 -26.83
C VAL A 68 -4.75 7.71 -27.16
N ALA A 69 -4.32 7.68 -28.42
CA ALA A 69 -3.18 6.91 -28.87
C ALA A 69 -2.11 7.80 -29.51
N ALA A 70 -0.85 7.44 -29.31
CA ALA A 70 0.30 8.12 -29.89
C ALA A 70 1.22 7.12 -30.62
N GLY A 71 1.60 7.44 -31.87
CA GLY A 71 2.51 6.62 -32.67
C GLY A 71 2.83 7.26 -34.02
N ASP A 72 3.97 6.91 -34.61
CA ASP A 72 4.37 7.38 -35.95
C ASP A 72 3.64 6.54 -37.01
N ILE A 73 2.53 7.07 -37.54
CA ILE A 73 1.68 6.31 -38.47
C ILE A 73 2.14 6.40 -39.92
N ASN A 74 3.10 7.28 -40.22
CA ASN A 74 3.60 7.49 -41.57
C ASN A 74 5.12 7.28 -41.74
N ASN A 75 5.78 6.79 -40.69
CA ASN A 75 7.21 6.52 -40.61
C ASN A 75 8.06 7.75 -40.98
N ASP A 76 7.63 8.94 -40.54
CA ASP A 76 8.37 10.20 -40.77
C ASP A 76 9.22 10.66 -39.58
N GLY A 77 9.20 9.88 -38.49
CA GLY A 77 9.92 10.11 -37.25
C GLY A 77 9.21 11.06 -36.30
N LEU A 78 7.98 11.51 -36.60
CA LEU A 78 7.17 12.34 -35.70
C LEU A 78 5.99 11.53 -35.16
N ILE A 79 5.76 11.64 -33.85
CA ILE A 79 4.64 10.95 -33.20
C ILE A 79 3.32 11.66 -33.53
N ASP A 80 2.39 10.93 -34.12
CA ASP A 80 1.02 11.37 -34.45
C ASP A 80 0.03 11.02 -33.34
N LEU A 81 -1.15 11.65 -33.35
CA LEU A 81 -2.14 11.51 -32.28
C LEU A 81 -3.52 11.07 -32.82
N PHE A 82 -4.10 10.05 -32.19
CA PHE A 82 -5.47 9.61 -32.44
C PHE A 82 -6.35 9.75 -31.20
N PHE A 83 -7.47 10.44 -31.32
CA PHE A 83 -8.43 10.66 -30.24
C PHE A 83 -9.71 9.89 -30.45
N VAL A 84 -10.14 9.17 -29.41
CA VAL A 84 -11.43 8.50 -29.37
C VAL A 84 -12.51 9.45 -28.84
N SER A 85 -13.61 9.52 -29.56
CA SER A 85 -14.84 10.16 -29.11
C SER A 85 -15.86 9.08 -28.76
N ASN A 86 -16.55 9.22 -27.62
CA ASN A 86 -17.56 8.25 -27.22
C ASN A 86 -18.72 8.21 -28.21
N LEU A 87 -19.29 9.37 -28.58
CA LEU A 87 -20.51 9.46 -29.41
C LEU A 87 -20.27 10.02 -30.82
N GLU A 88 -19.35 10.96 -30.97
CA GLU A 88 -19.03 11.64 -32.24
C GLU A 88 -17.89 10.93 -33.02
N GLU A 89 -17.42 11.56 -34.10
CA GLU A 89 -16.34 11.04 -34.94
C GLU A 89 -14.98 11.04 -34.23
N ASN A 90 -14.23 9.95 -34.35
CA ASN A 90 -12.83 9.88 -33.92
C ASN A 90 -11.94 10.77 -34.81
N LYS A 91 -10.83 11.27 -34.25
CA LYS A 91 -9.91 12.17 -34.97
C LYS A 91 -8.46 11.69 -35.00
N LEU A 92 -7.82 11.83 -36.15
CA LEU A 92 -6.40 11.54 -36.38
C LEU A 92 -5.66 12.82 -36.80
N TYR A 93 -4.62 13.16 -36.04
CA TYR A 93 -3.82 14.35 -36.20
C TYR A 93 -2.39 13.99 -36.60
N LEU A 94 -2.01 14.41 -37.81
CA LEU A 94 -0.67 14.21 -38.33
C LEU A 94 0.26 15.33 -37.82
N ASN A 95 1.31 14.96 -37.09
CA ASN A 95 2.33 15.86 -36.56
C ASN A 95 3.14 16.48 -37.71
N LYS A 96 3.49 17.75 -37.58
CA LYS A 96 4.24 18.55 -38.55
C LYS A 96 5.49 19.17 -37.93
N GLY A 97 5.84 18.78 -36.70
CA GLY A 97 6.89 19.36 -35.87
C GLY A 97 6.45 20.65 -35.18
N ASP A 98 7.22 21.08 -34.18
CA ASP A 98 6.98 22.29 -33.38
C ASP A 98 5.54 22.36 -32.80
N PHE A 99 5.00 21.23 -32.33
CA PHE A 99 3.63 21.11 -31.81
C PHE A 99 2.53 21.52 -32.78
N LYS A 100 2.76 21.47 -34.09
CA LYS A 100 1.74 21.71 -35.11
C LYS A 100 1.22 20.40 -35.67
N PHE A 101 -0.09 20.31 -35.78
CA PHE A 101 -0.80 19.11 -36.19
C PHE A 101 -1.82 19.45 -37.28
N HIS A 102 -2.10 18.46 -38.12
CA HIS A 102 -3.10 18.56 -39.16
C HIS A 102 -4.13 17.44 -39.01
N ASP A 103 -5.40 17.80 -38.83
CA ASP A 103 -6.51 16.85 -38.86
C ASP A 103 -6.59 16.20 -40.25
N ILE A 104 -6.27 14.91 -40.33
CA ILE A 104 -6.33 14.10 -41.55
C ILE A 104 -7.50 13.13 -41.53
N SER A 105 -8.42 13.20 -40.56
CA SER A 105 -9.43 12.16 -40.28
C SER A 105 -10.30 11.80 -41.48
N GLU A 106 -10.74 12.80 -42.25
CA GLU A 106 -11.54 12.59 -43.46
C GLU A 106 -10.72 11.95 -44.59
N LYS A 107 -9.50 12.44 -44.82
CA LYS A 107 -8.58 11.87 -45.81
C LYS A 107 -8.19 10.43 -45.44
N ALA A 108 -7.95 10.20 -44.16
CA ALA A 108 -7.56 8.93 -43.55
C ALA A 108 -8.69 7.91 -43.52
N LYS A 109 -9.96 8.34 -43.59
CA LYS A 109 -11.17 7.48 -43.52
C LYS A 109 -11.30 6.71 -42.19
N ILE A 110 -11.03 7.40 -41.08
CA ILE A 110 -10.84 6.80 -39.74
C ILE A 110 -11.89 7.24 -38.70
N LYS A 111 -12.99 7.86 -39.13
CA LYS A 111 -13.95 8.55 -38.26
C LYS A 111 -14.78 7.67 -37.32
N GLY A 112 -14.83 6.35 -37.52
CA GLY A 112 -15.68 5.46 -36.75
C GLY A 112 -17.07 5.21 -37.35
N LYS A 113 -17.64 4.02 -37.16
CA LYS A 113 -19.07 3.70 -37.45
C LYS A 113 -19.84 3.21 -36.21
N SER A 114 -19.14 2.88 -35.14
CA SER A 114 -19.75 2.50 -33.87
C SER A 114 -20.33 3.71 -33.14
N SER A 115 -21.41 3.47 -32.39
CA SER A 115 -22.15 4.55 -31.70
C SER A 115 -21.69 4.83 -30.26
N TRP A 116 -20.80 3.98 -29.72
CA TRP A 116 -20.17 4.19 -28.42
C TRP A 116 -18.73 3.64 -28.44
N ASN A 117 -17.73 4.48 -28.67
CA ASN A 117 -16.31 4.07 -28.67
C ASN A 117 -15.68 4.27 -27.28
N THR A 118 -14.63 3.50 -26.97
CA THR A 118 -13.96 3.50 -25.65
C THR A 118 -12.44 3.65 -25.79
N GLY A 119 -11.69 2.55 -25.69
CA GLY A 119 -10.23 2.52 -25.77
C GLY A 119 -9.69 2.32 -27.18
N VAL A 120 -8.40 2.58 -27.33
CA VAL A 120 -7.68 2.46 -28.60
C VAL A 120 -6.30 1.82 -28.41
N SER A 121 -5.86 1.03 -29.40
CA SER A 121 -4.49 0.53 -29.52
C SER A 121 -3.93 0.87 -30.91
N MET A 122 -2.66 1.29 -30.96
CA MET A 122 -1.87 1.32 -32.19
C MET A 122 -0.95 0.10 -32.22
N VAL A 123 -0.98 -0.66 -33.32
CA VAL A 123 -0.25 -1.92 -33.47
C VAL A 123 -0.01 -2.20 -34.95
N ASP A 124 1.15 -2.73 -35.34
CA ASP A 124 1.36 -3.32 -36.67
C ASP A 124 0.81 -4.75 -36.68
N ILE A 125 -0.49 -4.89 -36.92
CA ILE A 125 -1.18 -6.18 -36.78
C ILE A 125 -0.92 -7.10 -37.96
N ASN A 126 -0.50 -6.53 -39.08
CA ASN A 126 -0.33 -7.22 -40.35
C ASN A 126 1.14 -7.46 -40.72
N ASN A 127 2.06 -6.96 -39.90
CA ASN A 127 3.51 -7.06 -40.04
C ASN A 127 4.00 -6.50 -41.37
N ASP A 128 3.64 -5.25 -41.67
CA ASP A 128 4.15 -4.50 -42.83
C ASP A 128 5.04 -3.30 -42.46
N GLY A 129 5.22 -3.05 -41.17
CA GLY A 129 6.03 -1.96 -40.62
C GLY A 129 5.27 -0.64 -40.52
N TRP A 130 3.95 -0.65 -40.66
CA TRP A 130 3.09 0.54 -40.51
C TRP A 130 2.08 0.31 -39.41
N LEU A 131 1.89 1.32 -38.55
CA LEU A 131 0.93 1.20 -37.45
C LEU A 131 -0.51 1.20 -37.97
N ASP A 132 -1.26 0.19 -37.56
CA ASP A 132 -2.71 0.06 -37.68
C ASP A 132 -3.40 0.56 -36.40
N ILE A 133 -4.70 0.83 -36.46
CA ILE A 133 -5.47 1.38 -35.32
C ILE A 133 -6.64 0.45 -34.99
N TYR A 134 -6.71 -0.03 -33.74
CA TYR A 134 -7.83 -0.81 -33.22
C TYR A 134 -8.63 -0.01 -32.20
N VAL A 135 -9.94 0.14 -32.41
CA VAL A 135 -10.85 0.93 -31.57
C VAL A 135 -11.90 0.02 -30.93
N CYS A 136 -11.97 0.05 -29.60
CA CYS A 136 -12.96 -0.68 -28.82
C CYS A 136 -14.32 0.05 -28.82
N SER A 137 -15.41 -0.72 -28.67
CA SER A 137 -16.76 -0.18 -28.64
C SER A 137 -17.66 -0.98 -27.71
N VAL A 138 -18.64 -0.29 -27.11
CA VAL A 138 -19.70 -0.92 -26.31
C VAL A 138 -20.91 -1.15 -27.22
N VAL A 139 -21.35 -2.39 -27.34
CA VAL A 139 -22.41 -2.80 -28.28
C VAL A 139 -23.47 -3.63 -27.57
N GLY A 140 -24.74 -3.43 -27.92
CA GLY A 140 -25.84 -4.30 -27.49
C GLY A 140 -26.53 -3.89 -26.19
N ILE A 141 -26.08 -2.83 -25.53
CA ILE A 141 -26.70 -2.23 -24.34
C ILE A 141 -27.13 -0.78 -24.62
N HIS A 142 -28.20 -0.32 -23.99
CA HIS A 142 -28.71 1.07 -24.09
C HIS A 142 -28.97 1.60 -25.53
N GLY A 143 -29.11 0.69 -26.50
CA GLY A 143 -29.28 1.05 -27.91
C GLY A 143 -27.98 1.34 -28.66
N PHE A 144 -26.82 1.11 -28.05
CA PHE A 144 -25.52 1.18 -28.70
C PHE A 144 -25.38 0.04 -29.72
N VAL A 145 -24.98 0.41 -30.93
CA VAL A 145 -24.77 -0.44 -32.10
C VAL A 145 -23.37 -0.22 -32.68
N GLY A 146 -22.84 -1.24 -33.36
CA GLY A 146 -21.50 -1.19 -33.94
C GLY A 146 -20.77 -2.53 -33.79
N HIS A 147 -19.44 -2.44 -33.77
CA HIS A 147 -18.47 -3.48 -33.42
C HIS A 147 -17.13 -2.81 -33.14
N ASN A 148 -16.18 -3.51 -32.51
CA ASN A 148 -14.79 -3.02 -32.47
C ASN A 148 -14.23 -2.90 -33.89
N GLU A 149 -13.49 -1.84 -34.17
CA GLU A 149 -13.05 -1.50 -35.53
C GLU A 149 -11.52 -1.58 -35.64
N LEU A 150 -11.04 -2.21 -36.71
CA LEU A 150 -9.61 -2.34 -37.03
C LEU A 150 -9.35 -1.62 -38.33
N TYR A 151 -8.52 -0.60 -38.30
CA TYR A 151 -8.17 0.22 -39.43
C TYR A 151 -6.77 -0.09 -39.90
N ILE A 152 -6.67 -0.77 -41.04
CA ILE A 152 -5.40 -1.15 -41.66
C ILE A 152 -4.84 0.02 -42.46
N ASN A 153 -3.60 0.40 -42.17
CA ASN A 153 -2.86 1.45 -42.85
C ASN A 153 -2.57 1.03 -44.30
N GLN A 154 -2.96 1.85 -45.27
CA GLN A 154 -2.75 1.56 -46.70
C GLN A 154 -1.44 2.13 -47.23
N GLN A 155 -0.58 2.69 -46.37
CA GLN A 155 0.74 3.27 -46.70
C GLN A 155 0.67 4.46 -47.68
N ASP A 156 -0.54 5.02 -47.90
CA ASP A 156 -0.79 6.18 -48.77
C ASP A 156 -1.45 7.36 -48.03
N GLY A 157 -1.44 7.29 -46.69
CA GLY A 157 -2.12 8.23 -45.80
C GLY A 157 -3.63 7.99 -45.71
N THR A 158 -4.11 6.81 -46.11
CA THR A 158 -5.49 6.35 -45.88
C THR A 158 -5.50 5.04 -45.10
N PHE A 159 -6.60 4.79 -44.40
CA PHE A 159 -6.86 3.55 -43.69
C PHE A 159 -8.10 2.85 -44.25
N LYS A 160 -8.15 1.54 -44.03
CA LYS A 160 -9.29 0.72 -44.41
C LYS A 160 -9.76 -0.11 -43.22
N GLU A 161 -11.02 0.07 -42.83
CA GLU A 161 -11.65 -0.74 -41.80
C GLU A 161 -11.78 -2.20 -42.29
N GLN A 162 -11.23 -3.13 -41.52
CA GLN A 162 -11.04 -4.53 -41.87
C GLN A 162 -11.24 -5.50 -40.70
N ALA A 163 -11.87 -5.08 -39.60
CA ALA A 163 -12.05 -5.91 -38.40
C ALA A 163 -12.67 -7.27 -38.71
N SER A 164 -13.71 -7.28 -39.57
CA SER A 164 -14.39 -8.52 -39.98
C SER A 164 -13.48 -9.48 -40.73
N SER A 165 -12.52 -8.98 -41.51
CA SER A 165 -11.59 -9.85 -42.26
C SER A 165 -10.49 -10.47 -41.39
N TYR A 166 -10.25 -9.91 -40.21
CA TYR A 166 -9.27 -10.41 -39.24
C TYR A 166 -9.93 -11.22 -38.10
N GLY A 167 -11.26 -11.30 -38.04
CA GLY A 167 -11.97 -11.94 -36.91
C GLY A 167 -12.17 -11.04 -35.70
N LEU A 168 -11.89 -9.74 -35.83
CA LEU A 168 -11.87 -8.76 -34.73
C LEU A 168 -13.07 -7.79 -34.69
N ALA A 169 -14.09 -8.01 -35.54
CA ALA A 169 -15.34 -7.25 -35.52
C ALA A 169 -16.27 -7.68 -34.37
N ILE A 170 -15.79 -7.54 -33.15
CA ILE A 170 -16.39 -8.08 -31.94
C ILE A 170 -17.51 -7.15 -31.44
N GLN A 171 -18.58 -7.72 -30.90
CA GLN A 171 -19.76 -7.00 -30.39
C GLN A 171 -20.03 -7.40 -28.94
N ASN A 172 -19.49 -6.62 -28.01
CA ASN A 172 -19.55 -6.86 -26.56
C ASN A 172 -19.38 -5.52 -25.82
N TYR A 173 -19.07 -5.56 -24.52
CA TYR A 173 -18.86 -4.38 -23.67
C TYR A 173 -17.38 -4.02 -23.54
N SER A 174 -16.70 -3.86 -24.69
CA SER A 174 -15.25 -3.66 -24.74
C SER A 174 -14.82 -2.32 -24.16
N THR A 175 -13.80 -2.36 -23.30
CA THR A 175 -13.15 -1.16 -22.75
C THR A 175 -11.80 -0.92 -23.41
N SER A 176 -10.88 -1.89 -23.35
CA SER A 176 -9.50 -1.77 -23.87
C SER A 176 -9.02 -3.07 -24.51
N SER A 177 -7.96 -2.98 -25.32
CA SER A 177 -7.25 -4.13 -25.91
C SER A 177 -5.75 -4.04 -25.63
N ALA A 178 -5.10 -5.19 -25.50
CA ALA A 178 -3.65 -5.31 -25.41
C ALA A 178 -3.15 -6.35 -26.42
N PHE A 179 -2.13 -5.97 -27.20
CA PHE A 179 -1.52 -6.84 -28.21
C PHE A 179 -0.12 -7.27 -27.78
N PHE A 180 0.13 -8.58 -27.66
CA PHE A 180 1.41 -9.14 -27.22
C PHE A 180 1.56 -10.62 -27.62
N ASP A 181 2.80 -11.10 -27.73
CA ASP A 181 3.13 -12.50 -28.03
C ASP A 181 3.11 -13.35 -26.74
N TYR A 182 1.95 -13.93 -26.42
CA TYR A 182 1.73 -14.64 -25.16
C TYR A 182 2.24 -16.09 -25.19
N ASP A 183 2.35 -16.70 -26.36
CA ASP A 183 2.75 -18.10 -26.51
C ASP A 183 4.19 -18.29 -27.07
N LYS A 184 4.87 -17.18 -27.39
CA LYS A 184 6.24 -17.08 -27.91
C LYS A 184 6.41 -17.69 -29.30
N ASP A 185 5.38 -17.59 -30.14
CA ASP A 185 5.42 -18.01 -31.56
C ASP A 185 5.78 -16.87 -32.55
N GLY A 186 5.96 -15.66 -32.01
CA GLY A 186 6.50 -14.47 -32.65
C GLY A 186 5.46 -13.50 -33.19
N ASP A 187 4.20 -13.90 -33.41
CA ASP A 187 3.15 -12.95 -33.77
C ASP A 187 2.40 -12.40 -32.56
N LEU A 188 1.78 -11.22 -32.72
CA LEU A 188 1.06 -10.57 -31.62
C LEU A 188 -0.38 -11.09 -31.56
N ASP A 189 -0.75 -11.61 -30.39
CA ASP A 189 -2.10 -12.01 -30.01
C ASP A 189 -2.84 -10.85 -29.34
N MET A 190 -4.13 -11.02 -29.03
CA MET A 190 -4.94 -9.96 -28.44
C MET A 190 -5.71 -10.40 -27.20
N TYR A 191 -5.50 -9.69 -26.10
CA TYR A 191 -6.40 -9.69 -24.95
C TYR A 191 -7.41 -8.53 -25.07
N LEU A 192 -8.69 -8.81 -24.88
CA LEU A 192 -9.77 -7.84 -24.95
C LEU A 192 -10.48 -7.75 -23.60
N LEU A 193 -10.33 -6.60 -22.94
CA LEU A 193 -10.94 -6.28 -21.66
C LEU A 193 -12.40 -5.87 -21.86
N ASN A 194 -13.29 -6.45 -21.07
CA ASN A 194 -14.72 -6.12 -21.04
C ASN A 194 -15.16 -5.71 -19.64
N HIS A 195 -16.37 -5.13 -19.57
CA HIS A 195 -16.97 -4.77 -18.29
C HIS A 195 -18.33 -5.45 -18.07
N GLY A 196 -18.62 -5.79 -16.81
CA GLY A 196 -19.91 -6.26 -16.34
C GLY A 196 -20.97 -5.16 -16.32
N ILE A 197 -22.24 -5.56 -16.25
CA ILE A 197 -23.36 -4.63 -15.99
C ILE A 197 -23.63 -4.65 -14.48
N HIS A 198 -23.43 -3.51 -13.82
CA HIS A 198 -23.60 -3.41 -12.38
C HIS A 198 -25.03 -3.76 -11.95
N ASN A 199 -25.17 -4.75 -11.05
CA ASN A 199 -26.44 -5.11 -10.44
C ASN A 199 -26.43 -4.76 -8.94
N THR A 200 -27.35 -3.90 -8.52
CA THR A 200 -27.47 -3.39 -7.14
C THR A 200 -27.97 -4.42 -6.13
N SER A 201 -28.28 -5.66 -6.55
CA SER A 201 -28.90 -6.68 -5.69
C SER A 201 -27.94 -7.79 -5.25
N ASN A 202 -27.51 -7.68 -3.98
CA ASN A 202 -26.72 -8.65 -3.20
C ASN A 202 -25.32 -9.01 -3.73
N PHE A 203 -24.31 -8.90 -2.86
CA PHE A 203 -22.98 -9.47 -3.11
C PHE A 203 -23.09 -10.97 -3.39
N PHE A 204 -22.54 -11.40 -4.52
CA PHE A 204 -22.43 -12.80 -4.89
C PHE A 204 -21.10 -13.37 -4.38
N GLY A 205 -21.00 -14.68 -4.19
CA GLY A 205 -19.71 -15.29 -3.88
C GLY A 205 -18.83 -15.39 -5.14
N VAL A 206 -17.53 -15.64 -4.92
CA VAL A 206 -16.53 -15.72 -6.00
C VAL A 206 -16.80 -16.83 -7.02
N GLU A 207 -17.71 -17.76 -6.76
CA GLU A 207 -18.16 -18.79 -7.70
C GLU A 207 -18.70 -18.23 -9.03
N ARG A 208 -19.12 -16.96 -9.06
CA ARG A 208 -19.58 -16.32 -10.30
C ARG A 208 -18.45 -15.97 -11.27
N ARG A 209 -17.19 -15.95 -10.82
CA ARG A 209 -16.02 -15.74 -11.69
C ARG A 209 -15.88 -16.81 -12.78
N ASP A 210 -16.47 -17.98 -12.60
CA ASP A 210 -16.45 -19.07 -13.58
C ASP A 210 -17.64 -19.04 -14.57
N SER A 211 -18.57 -18.09 -14.41
CA SER A 211 -19.81 -18.04 -15.19
C SER A 211 -19.66 -17.18 -16.45
N TYR A 212 -19.17 -17.79 -17.54
CA TYR A 212 -18.97 -17.15 -18.84
C TYR A 212 -20.22 -16.39 -19.35
N ASN A 213 -20.00 -15.15 -19.80
CA ASN A 213 -20.98 -14.28 -20.42
C ASN A 213 -20.38 -13.60 -21.66
N GLU A 214 -20.88 -13.98 -22.83
CA GLU A 214 -20.40 -13.50 -24.14
C GLU A 214 -20.23 -11.98 -24.27
N MET A 215 -21.05 -11.19 -23.56
CA MET A 215 -21.04 -9.73 -23.67
C MET A 215 -20.08 -9.04 -22.70
N SER A 216 -19.79 -9.64 -21.54
CA SER A 216 -19.07 -8.97 -20.44
C SER A 216 -17.79 -9.68 -19.99
N SER A 217 -17.60 -10.95 -20.34
CA SER A 217 -16.36 -11.66 -20.04
C SER A 217 -15.21 -11.08 -20.84
N ASP A 218 -14.03 -10.99 -20.23
CA ASP A 218 -12.81 -10.76 -20.99
C ASP A 218 -12.60 -11.87 -22.02
N LYS A 219 -11.95 -11.50 -23.12
CA LYS A 219 -11.69 -12.42 -24.23
C LYS A 219 -10.23 -12.47 -24.58
N PHE A 220 -9.81 -13.61 -25.10
CA PHE A 220 -8.46 -13.82 -25.60
C PHE A 220 -8.50 -14.35 -27.03
N TYR A 221 -7.72 -13.76 -27.92
CA TYR A 221 -7.66 -14.12 -29.32
C TYR A 221 -6.23 -14.45 -29.73
N LYS A 222 -6.03 -15.67 -30.20
CA LYS A 222 -4.77 -16.10 -30.79
C LYS A 222 -4.69 -15.66 -32.24
N ASN A 223 -3.56 -15.08 -32.65
CA ASN A 223 -3.27 -14.76 -34.03
C ASN A 223 -2.75 -16.02 -34.74
N GLU A 224 -3.37 -16.37 -35.86
CA GLU A 224 -2.90 -17.43 -36.75
C GLU A 224 -2.74 -16.87 -38.17
N ASN A 225 -1.57 -16.28 -38.45
CA ASN A 225 -1.23 -15.68 -39.74
C ASN A 225 -2.22 -14.58 -40.18
N GLY A 226 -2.54 -13.65 -39.28
CA GLY A 226 -3.45 -12.53 -39.54
C GLY A 226 -4.93 -12.88 -39.41
N GLN A 227 -5.26 -14.03 -38.79
CA GLN A 227 -6.62 -14.39 -38.39
C GLN A 227 -6.68 -14.57 -36.88
N PHE A 228 -7.53 -13.80 -36.21
CA PHE A 228 -7.69 -13.85 -34.77
C PHE A 228 -8.79 -14.85 -34.40
N ILE A 229 -8.40 -15.87 -33.64
CA ILE A 229 -9.26 -16.97 -33.23
C ILE A 229 -9.50 -16.84 -31.73
N ASP A 230 -10.77 -16.80 -31.32
CA ASP A 230 -11.17 -16.78 -29.91
C ASP A 230 -10.71 -18.07 -29.22
N VAL A 231 -9.79 -17.92 -28.25
CA VAL A 231 -9.21 -18.99 -27.42
C VAL A 231 -9.48 -18.73 -25.92
N THR A 232 -10.53 -17.97 -25.62
CA THR A 232 -10.86 -17.54 -24.25
C THR A 232 -11.03 -18.73 -23.30
N MET A 233 -11.63 -19.83 -23.78
CA MET A 233 -11.87 -21.01 -22.94
C MET A 233 -10.59 -21.81 -22.68
N GLU A 234 -9.63 -21.77 -23.58
CA GLU A 234 -8.34 -22.45 -23.50
C GLU A 234 -7.34 -21.71 -22.60
N THR A 235 -7.49 -20.38 -22.49
CA THR A 235 -6.57 -19.52 -21.73
C THR A 235 -6.82 -19.52 -20.23
N ASN A 236 -7.92 -20.10 -19.75
CA ASN A 236 -8.25 -20.24 -18.33
C ASN A 236 -8.34 -18.89 -17.57
N LEU A 237 -8.87 -17.87 -18.25
CA LEU A 237 -9.25 -16.59 -17.66
C LEU A 237 -10.56 -16.74 -16.86
N PHE A 238 -10.80 -15.84 -15.89
CA PHE A 238 -12.13 -15.75 -15.30
C PHE A 238 -13.13 -15.24 -16.34
N GLY A 239 -14.27 -15.93 -16.45
CA GLY A 239 -15.33 -15.62 -17.41
C GLY A 239 -16.53 -14.92 -16.77
N GLY A 240 -16.53 -14.63 -15.48
CA GLY A 240 -17.73 -14.18 -14.76
C GLY A 240 -18.34 -12.87 -15.28
N GLU A 241 -19.67 -12.75 -15.24
CA GLU A 241 -20.40 -11.48 -15.44
C GLU A 241 -20.08 -10.38 -14.42
N VAL A 242 -19.27 -10.71 -13.41
CA VAL A 242 -18.87 -9.88 -12.28
C VAL A 242 -17.51 -9.19 -12.48
N GLY A 243 -16.81 -9.44 -13.59
CA GLY A 243 -15.61 -8.69 -13.96
C GLY A 243 -15.99 -7.25 -14.33
N TYR A 244 -15.41 -6.26 -13.66
CA TYR A 244 -15.67 -4.83 -13.88
C TYR A 244 -14.42 -4.16 -14.47
N GLY A 245 -13.90 -4.74 -15.56
CA GLY A 245 -12.60 -4.39 -16.14
C GLY A 245 -12.53 -2.97 -16.69
N LEU A 246 -11.58 -2.17 -16.18
CA LEU A 246 -11.37 -0.78 -16.58
C LEU A 246 -10.00 -0.51 -17.23
N ALA A 247 -8.95 -1.19 -16.77
CA ALA A 247 -7.61 -1.08 -17.35
C ALA A 247 -6.85 -2.40 -17.33
N VAL A 248 -5.90 -2.51 -18.26
CA VAL A 248 -5.02 -3.68 -18.42
C VAL A 248 -3.60 -3.22 -18.72
N CYS A 249 -2.62 -3.86 -18.08
CA CYS A 249 -1.20 -3.75 -18.40
C CYS A 249 -0.60 -5.15 -18.62
N ILE A 250 0.37 -5.21 -19.54
CA ILE A 250 1.13 -6.42 -19.86
C ILE A 250 2.57 -6.24 -19.40
N ASN A 251 3.12 -7.21 -18.67
CA ASN A 251 4.52 -7.19 -18.24
C ASN A 251 4.99 -8.58 -17.75
N ASP A 252 6.29 -8.84 -17.72
CA ASP A 252 6.87 -10.05 -17.12
C ASP A 252 7.04 -9.88 -15.61
N ILE A 253 5.94 -10.01 -14.86
CA ILE A 253 5.83 -9.62 -13.44
C ILE A 253 6.68 -10.52 -12.54
N ASN A 254 6.83 -11.79 -12.90
CA ASN A 254 7.61 -12.76 -12.14
C ASN A 254 9.04 -12.99 -12.69
N SER A 255 9.45 -12.22 -13.71
CA SER A 255 10.77 -12.27 -14.35
C SER A 255 11.16 -13.65 -14.91
N ASP A 256 10.19 -14.41 -15.42
CA ASP A 256 10.41 -15.76 -15.95
C ASP A 256 10.57 -15.81 -17.50
N GLY A 257 10.49 -14.64 -18.13
CA GLY A 257 10.60 -14.41 -19.56
C GLY A 257 9.30 -14.61 -20.32
N TRP A 258 8.16 -14.63 -19.64
CA TRP A 258 6.82 -14.70 -20.24
C TRP A 258 5.98 -13.53 -19.74
N ASP A 259 5.19 -12.95 -20.63
CA ASP A 259 4.37 -11.79 -20.27
C ASP A 259 3.09 -12.24 -19.55
N ASP A 260 2.81 -11.56 -18.45
CA ASP A 260 1.65 -11.71 -17.57
C ASP A 260 0.66 -10.55 -17.79
N ILE A 261 -0.57 -10.70 -17.27
CA ILE A 261 -1.65 -9.71 -17.42
C ILE A 261 -2.10 -9.23 -16.04
N TYR A 262 -2.09 -7.91 -15.84
CA TYR A 262 -2.71 -7.27 -14.67
C TYR A 262 -3.97 -6.51 -15.10
N VAL A 263 -5.09 -6.76 -14.42
CA VAL A 263 -6.41 -6.19 -14.73
C VAL A 263 -6.96 -5.47 -13.52
N SER A 264 -7.35 -4.20 -13.71
CA SER A 264 -8.05 -3.41 -12.71
C SER A 264 -9.56 -3.59 -12.81
N ASN A 265 -10.20 -3.95 -11.69
CA ASN A 265 -11.64 -4.13 -11.58
C ASN A 265 -12.27 -3.12 -10.61
N ASP A 266 -13.44 -2.60 -10.98
CA ASP A 266 -14.23 -1.69 -10.13
C ASP A 266 -15.07 -2.44 -9.06
N PHE A 267 -15.65 -1.68 -8.13
CA PHE A 267 -16.63 -2.06 -7.10
C PHE A 267 -16.17 -2.99 -5.97
N PHE A 268 -16.40 -4.29 -6.15
CA PHE A 268 -16.23 -5.32 -5.12
C PHE A 268 -15.46 -6.52 -5.64
N GLU A 269 -15.18 -6.53 -6.95
CA GLU A 269 -14.43 -7.59 -7.58
C GLU A 269 -12.94 -7.31 -7.35
N ASP A 270 -12.15 -8.37 -7.18
CA ASP A 270 -10.70 -8.23 -6.99
C ASP A 270 -10.05 -7.79 -8.31
N ASP A 271 -8.93 -7.08 -8.24
CA ASP A 271 -8.02 -7.00 -9.39
C ASP A 271 -7.51 -8.40 -9.74
N TYR A 272 -7.27 -8.65 -11.03
CA TYR A 272 -6.77 -9.96 -11.49
C TYR A 272 -5.30 -9.86 -11.89
N LEU A 273 -4.51 -10.82 -11.40
CA LEU A 273 -3.13 -11.03 -11.84
C LEU A 273 -3.01 -12.41 -12.47
N TYR A 274 -3.00 -12.45 -13.79
CA TYR A 274 -2.90 -13.67 -14.58
C TYR A 274 -1.44 -13.97 -14.93
N ILE A 275 -0.88 -15.00 -14.29
CA ILE A 275 0.48 -15.48 -14.54
C ILE A 275 0.47 -16.49 -15.69
N ASN A 276 1.32 -16.27 -16.68
CA ASN A 276 1.43 -17.13 -17.85
C ASN A 276 2.01 -18.51 -17.49
N GLN A 277 1.31 -19.58 -17.86
CA GLN A 277 1.70 -20.95 -17.53
C GLN A 277 2.59 -21.60 -18.61
N LYS A 278 3.03 -20.85 -19.62
CA LYS A 278 4.00 -21.27 -20.67
C LYS A 278 3.50 -22.41 -21.55
N ASN A 279 2.18 -22.54 -21.64
CA ASN A 279 1.49 -23.62 -22.34
C ASN A 279 0.23 -23.13 -23.07
N GLY A 280 0.11 -21.83 -23.29
CA GLY A 280 -1.06 -21.19 -23.88
C GLY A 280 -2.21 -20.92 -22.89
N SER A 281 -1.98 -21.04 -21.57
CA SER A 281 -2.95 -20.71 -20.54
C SER A 281 -2.39 -19.80 -19.45
N PHE A 282 -3.27 -19.17 -18.70
CA PHE A 282 -2.95 -18.33 -17.56
C PHE A 282 -3.51 -18.92 -16.26
N LYS A 283 -2.95 -18.46 -15.15
CA LYS A 283 -3.46 -18.72 -13.81
C LYS A 283 -3.63 -17.41 -13.06
N GLU A 284 -4.83 -17.16 -12.57
CA GLU A 284 -5.08 -16.03 -11.67
C GLU A 284 -4.42 -16.29 -10.31
N GLN A 285 -3.61 -15.34 -9.84
CA GLN A 285 -2.78 -15.46 -8.63
C GLN A 285 -2.72 -14.18 -7.79
N SER A 286 -3.62 -13.21 -7.94
CA SER A 286 -3.62 -11.96 -7.17
C SER A 286 -3.51 -12.20 -5.66
N HIS A 287 -4.27 -13.14 -5.08
CA HIS A 287 -4.20 -13.46 -3.64
C HIS A 287 -2.86 -14.07 -3.20
N LYS A 288 -2.08 -14.64 -4.13
CA LYS A 288 -0.72 -15.09 -3.86
C LYS A 288 0.22 -13.88 -3.80
N TYR A 289 0.12 -12.95 -4.73
CA TYR A 289 1.09 -11.87 -4.91
C TYR A 289 0.77 -10.59 -4.12
N LEU A 290 -0.50 -10.28 -3.90
CA LEU A 290 -1.00 -9.02 -3.35
C LEU A 290 -1.76 -9.26 -2.05
N SER A 291 -1.40 -8.52 -1.00
CA SER A 291 -2.07 -8.63 0.30
C SER A 291 -3.34 -7.78 0.42
N GLN A 292 -3.37 -6.67 -0.29
CA GLN A 292 -4.50 -5.74 -0.38
C GLN A 292 -4.48 -5.00 -1.74
N THR A 293 -5.65 -4.68 -2.29
CA THR A 293 -5.80 -3.95 -3.57
C THR A 293 -6.72 -2.74 -3.43
N SER A 294 -6.73 -1.86 -4.43
CA SER A 294 -7.73 -0.79 -4.48
C SER A 294 -9.13 -1.41 -4.57
N GLN A 295 -10.14 -0.67 -4.13
CA GLN A 295 -11.52 -1.15 -4.14
C GLN A 295 -12.24 -0.80 -5.45
N PHE A 296 -11.96 0.39 -5.97
CA PHE A 296 -12.56 0.92 -7.18
C PHE A 296 -11.43 1.15 -8.17
N SER A 297 -10.72 0.07 -8.53
CA SER A 297 -9.53 0.16 -9.37
C SER A 297 -9.89 0.65 -10.77
N MET A 298 -9.38 1.83 -11.13
CA MET A 298 -9.62 2.48 -12.42
C MET A 298 -8.48 2.13 -13.38
N GLY A 299 -7.52 3.05 -13.58
CA GLY A 299 -6.32 2.83 -14.38
C GLY A 299 -5.19 2.14 -13.61
N ASN A 300 -4.28 1.54 -14.37
CA ASN A 300 -3.06 0.94 -13.84
C ASN A 300 -1.85 1.22 -14.76
N ASP A 301 -0.66 1.15 -14.18
CA ASP A 301 0.61 1.23 -14.91
C ASP A 301 1.66 0.35 -14.19
N ILE A 302 2.67 -0.11 -14.93
CA ILE A 302 3.70 -1.03 -14.46
C ILE A 302 5.08 -0.51 -14.87
N SER A 303 5.97 -0.27 -13.89
CA SER A 303 7.31 0.26 -14.13
C SER A 303 8.27 -0.10 -13.00
N ASP A 304 9.57 -0.22 -13.27
CA ASP A 304 10.61 -0.29 -12.23
C ASP A 304 10.87 1.14 -11.71
N ILE A 305 10.30 1.46 -10.54
CA ILE A 305 10.42 2.81 -9.95
C ILE A 305 11.58 2.91 -8.95
N ASN A 306 12.18 1.79 -8.56
CA ASN A 306 13.15 1.71 -7.48
C ASN A 306 14.56 1.30 -7.94
N HIS A 307 14.71 0.96 -9.23
CA HIS A 307 15.96 0.60 -9.91
C HIS A 307 16.55 -0.75 -9.48
N ASP A 308 15.73 -1.71 -9.07
CA ASP A 308 16.15 -3.08 -8.73
C ASP A 308 15.99 -4.08 -9.89
N GLY A 309 15.42 -3.65 -11.02
CA GLY A 309 15.16 -4.48 -12.19
C GLY A 309 13.91 -5.35 -12.07
N LEU A 310 13.08 -5.13 -11.05
CA LEU A 310 11.76 -5.72 -10.88
C LEU A 310 10.70 -4.64 -11.14
N VAL A 311 9.58 -5.04 -11.74
CA VAL A 311 8.49 -4.09 -12.02
C VAL A 311 7.53 -3.96 -10.85
N ASP A 312 7.16 -2.72 -10.56
CA ASP A 312 6.19 -2.31 -9.55
C ASP A 312 4.86 -1.93 -10.21
N ILE A 313 3.75 -1.99 -9.46
CA ILE A 313 2.39 -1.80 -10.00
C ILE A 313 1.70 -0.65 -9.26
N ILE A 314 1.11 0.28 -10.00
CA ILE A 314 0.20 1.29 -9.45
C ILE A 314 -1.24 1.04 -9.91
N THR A 315 -2.20 1.22 -9.00
CA THR A 315 -3.64 1.25 -9.31
C THR A 315 -4.27 2.51 -8.72
N LEU A 316 -5.21 3.09 -9.47
CA LEU A 316 -5.93 4.30 -9.07
C LEU A 316 -7.33 4.02 -8.53
N ASP A 317 -7.78 4.87 -7.63
CA ASP A 317 -9.10 4.87 -6.99
C ASP A 317 -9.60 6.33 -6.89
N MET A 318 -10.66 6.59 -6.12
CA MET A 318 -11.37 7.88 -6.06
C MET A 318 -11.29 8.57 -4.69
N LEU A 319 -10.25 8.30 -3.89
CA LEU A 319 -10.08 8.90 -2.55
C LEU A 319 -9.74 10.40 -2.64
N PRO A 320 -10.60 11.31 -2.16
CA PRO A 320 -10.31 12.75 -2.20
C PRO A 320 -9.34 13.18 -1.10
N GLU A 321 -8.42 14.09 -1.44
CA GLU A 321 -7.58 14.78 -0.45
C GLU A 321 -8.36 15.89 0.29
N ASP A 322 -9.17 16.66 -0.46
CA ASP A 322 -10.00 17.75 0.05
C ASP A 322 -10.97 17.23 1.12
N GLU A 323 -10.89 17.83 2.31
CA GLU A 323 -11.61 17.36 3.48
C GLU A 323 -13.14 17.49 3.33
N LYS A 324 -13.60 18.47 2.56
CA LYS A 324 -15.03 18.65 2.34
C LYS A 324 -15.56 17.58 1.40
N VAL A 325 -14.87 17.31 0.29
CA VAL A 325 -15.24 16.23 -0.63
C VAL A 325 -15.14 14.88 0.07
N LEU A 326 -14.04 14.59 0.76
CA LEU A 326 -13.81 13.36 1.51
C LEU A 326 -14.95 13.04 2.49
N LYS A 327 -15.38 14.02 3.29
CA LYS A 327 -16.46 13.83 4.30
C LYS A 327 -17.86 13.86 3.72
N ASN A 328 -18.00 14.23 2.45
CA ASN A 328 -19.28 14.26 1.74
C ASN A 328 -19.45 13.09 0.75
N SER A 329 -18.37 12.39 0.39
CA SER A 329 -18.42 11.14 -0.38
C SER A 329 -18.74 9.94 0.52
N LEU A 330 -19.29 8.87 -0.07
CA LEU A 330 -19.34 7.57 0.58
C LEU A 330 -17.92 7.14 0.94
N GLY A 331 -17.72 6.86 2.22
CA GLY A 331 -16.45 6.35 2.72
C GLY A 331 -16.33 4.83 2.60
N GLU A 332 -15.39 4.32 3.39
CA GLU A 332 -15.09 2.92 3.59
C GLU A 332 -16.32 2.06 3.91
N ILE A 333 -16.28 0.79 3.49
CA ILE A 333 -17.25 -0.19 3.98
C ILE A 333 -17.12 -0.38 5.49
N ASN A 334 -18.21 -0.72 6.18
CA ASN A 334 -18.13 -1.04 7.60
C ASN A 334 -17.42 -2.39 7.83
N TYR A 335 -16.90 -2.59 9.04
CA TYR A 335 -16.15 -3.79 9.43
C TYR A 335 -16.90 -5.10 9.17
N ASN A 336 -18.20 -5.16 9.49
CA ASN A 336 -19.01 -6.38 9.27
C ASN A 336 -19.15 -6.72 7.77
N SER A 337 -19.24 -5.70 6.91
CA SER A 337 -19.26 -5.88 5.46
C SER A 337 -17.90 -6.40 4.94
N LEU A 338 -16.78 -5.91 5.48
CA LEU A 338 -15.44 -6.41 5.14
C LEU A 338 -15.29 -7.90 5.52
N VAL A 339 -15.62 -8.25 6.77
CA VAL A 339 -15.58 -9.65 7.25
C VAL A 339 -16.47 -10.55 6.39
N ARG A 340 -17.67 -10.07 6.01
CA ARG A 340 -18.57 -10.81 5.12
C ARG A 340 -17.95 -11.00 3.73
N ARG A 341 -17.31 -9.99 3.13
CA ARG A 341 -16.63 -10.12 1.83
C ARG A 341 -15.51 -11.15 1.88
N LYS A 342 -14.66 -11.11 2.91
CA LYS A 342 -13.63 -12.14 3.14
C LYS A 342 -14.22 -13.54 3.24
N SER A 343 -15.34 -13.70 3.93
CA SER A 343 -16.03 -15.00 4.04
C SER A 343 -16.61 -15.52 2.72
N LEU A 344 -16.79 -14.65 1.73
CA LEU A 344 -17.26 -14.99 0.37
C LEU A 344 -16.10 -15.27 -0.60
N GLY A 345 -14.85 -15.14 -0.17
CA GLY A 345 -13.66 -15.45 -0.96
C GLY A 345 -12.96 -14.26 -1.62
N TYR A 346 -13.40 -13.02 -1.39
CA TYR A 346 -12.71 -11.81 -1.91
C TYR A 346 -11.46 -11.45 -1.10
N ASN A 347 -10.56 -10.68 -1.68
CA ASN A 347 -9.39 -10.17 -0.98
C ASN A 347 -9.71 -8.94 -0.10
N TYR A 348 -8.70 -8.40 0.57
CA TYR A 348 -8.79 -7.09 1.22
C TYR A 348 -8.73 -5.98 0.17
N GLN A 349 -9.72 -5.09 0.20
CA GLN A 349 -9.85 -3.97 -0.72
C GLN A 349 -10.13 -2.69 0.04
N PHE A 350 -9.46 -1.60 -0.32
CA PHE A 350 -9.63 -0.29 0.31
C PHE A 350 -9.74 0.81 -0.74
N PRO A 351 -10.64 1.80 -0.57
CA PRO A 351 -10.92 2.85 -1.54
C PRO A 351 -9.84 3.93 -1.52
N ARG A 352 -8.67 3.61 -2.09
CA ARG A 352 -7.49 4.49 -2.23
C ARG A 352 -6.57 3.96 -3.32
N ASN A 353 -5.70 4.82 -3.86
CA ASN A 353 -4.65 4.36 -4.77
C ASN A 353 -3.69 3.43 -4.03
N HIS A 354 -3.21 2.39 -4.70
CA HIS A 354 -2.20 1.48 -4.17
C HIS A 354 -0.96 1.49 -5.06
N LEU A 355 0.21 1.44 -4.40
CA LEU A 355 1.51 1.26 -5.03
C LEU A 355 2.12 -0.04 -4.50
N GLN A 356 2.25 -1.04 -5.35
CA GLN A 356 2.72 -2.38 -5.03
C GLN A 356 4.19 -2.52 -5.44
N ILE A 357 5.07 -2.73 -4.47
CA ILE A 357 6.51 -2.91 -4.68
C ILE A 357 6.87 -4.39 -4.74
N ASN A 358 7.51 -4.81 -5.82
CA ASN A 358 7.90 -6.20 -6.05
C ASN A 358 9.03 -6.61 -5.12
N THR A 359 8.95 -7.83 -4.60
CA THR A 359 9.93 -8.36 -3.64
C THR A 359 10.90 -9.37 -4.25
N GLY A 360 10.68 -9.76 -5.51
CA GLY A 360 11.44 -10.78 -6.22
C GLY A 360 11.14 -12.23 -5.80
N VAL A 361 10.14 -12.44 -4.94
CA VAL A 361 9.72 -13.77 -4.45
C VAL A 361 8.21 -14.01 -4.59
N ASP A 362 7.66 -13.64 -5.75
CA ASP A 362 6.24 -13.78 -6.09
C ASP A 362 5.27 -13.09 -5.09
N LYS A 363 5.68 -11.93 -4.56
CA LYS A 363 4.99 -11.15 -3.53
C LYS A 363 5.24 -9.66 -3.72
N PHE A 364 4.29 -8.82 -3.31
CA PHE A 364 4.39 -7.36 -3.30
C PHE A 364 4.11 -6.75 -1.92
N PHE A 365 4.67 -5.57 -1.68
CA PHE A 365 4.34 -4.69 -0.55
C PHE A 365 3.54 -3.47 -1.02
N GLU A 366 2.42 -3.18 -0.37
CA GLU A 366 1.61 -2.00 -0.70
C GLU A 366 2.09 -0.79 0.14
N ILE A 367 2.51 0.31 -0.51
CA ILE A 367 3.11 1.49 0.16
C ILE A 367 2.53 2.84 -0.28
N GLY A 368 1.33 2.87 -0.87
CA GLY A 368 0.73 4.09 -1.43
C GLY A 368 0.48 5.19 -0.40
N LEU A 369 0.23 4.84 0.87
CA LEU A 369 0.13 5.81 1.97
C LEU A 369 1.49 6.41 2.31
N PHE A 370 2.51 5.58 2.50
CA PHE A 370 3.89 6.02 2.73
C PHE A 370 4.39 6.92 1.60
N SER A 371 4.11 6.55 0.36
CA SER A 371 4.61 7.22 -0.85
C SER A 371 3.95 8.57 -1.10
N GLY A 372 2.85 8.90 -0.39
CA GLY A 372 2.15 10.17 -0.52
C GLY A 372 1.15 10.27 -1.69
N ILE A 373 0.87 9.15 -2.37
CA ILE A 373 0.04 9.14 -3.60
C ILE A 373 -1.31 8.42 -3.43
N SER A 374 -1.70 8.07 -2.20
CA SER A 374 -2.93 7.32 -1.92
C SER A 374 -4.25 8.06 -2.22
N ALA A 375 -4.23 9.39 -2.30
CA ALA A 375 -5.42 10.22 -2.42
C ALA A 375 -5.24 11.30 -3.50
N THR A 376 -5.89 11.10 -4.65
CA THR A 376 -5.83 12.02 -5.79
C THR A 376 -7.22 12.38 -6.33
N ASP A 377 -8.27 12.15 -5.53
CA ASP A 377 -9.67 12.31 -5.93
C ASP A 377 -10.02 11.38 -7.12
N TRP A 378 -11.03 11.70 -7.92
CA TRP A 378 -11.57 10.85 -8.99
C TRP A 378 -10.56 10.62 -10.12
N SER A 379 -9.77 9.56 -10.01
CA SER A 379 -8.58 9.32 -10.81
C SER A 379 -8.82 8.31 -11.93
N TRP A 380 -8.27 8.54 -13.13
CA TRP A 380 -8.48 7.68 -14.31
C TRP A 380 -7.21 6.96 -14.75
N ALA A 381 -6.19 7.66 -15.21
CA ALA A 381 -5.01 7.05 -15.82
C ALA A 381 -3.72 7.44 -15.07
N PRO A 382 -2.93 6.47 -14.55
CA PRO A 382 -1.58 6.72 -14.07
C PRO A 382 -0.58 6.61 -15.22
N VAL A 383 0.46 7.45 -15.21
CA VAL A 383 1.60 7.37 -16.14
C VAL A 383 2.90 7.56 -15.40
N PHE A 384 3.71 6.50 -15.33
CA PHE A 384 5.11 6.59 -14.92
C PHE A 384 6.02 6.97 -16.08
N ALA A 385 6.74 8.07 -15.94
CA ALA A 385 7.83 8.51 -16.82
C ALA A 385 8.77 9.42 -16.04
N ASP A 386 10.00 9.63 -16.52
CA ASP A 386 10.92 10.60 -15.92
C ASP A 386 10.76 11.94 -16.68
N PHE A 387 9.93 12.84 -16.16
CA PHE A 387 9.51 14.05 -16.90
C PHE A 387 10.55 15.18 -16.81
N ASP A 388 11.39 15.20 -15.78
CA ASP A 388 12.50 16.16 -15.70
C ASP A 388 13.88 15.53 -15.98
N ASN A 389 13.88 14.27 -16.45
CA ASN A 389 15.04 13.48 -16.84
C ASN A 389 16.08 13.35 -15.71
N ASP A 390 15.70 13.39 -14.43
CA ASP A 390 16.64 13.35 -13.29
C ASP A 390 17.11 11.94 -12.92
N GLY A 391 16.53 10.93 -13.56
CA GLY A 391 16.78 9.51 -13.39
C GLY A 391 15.79 8.80 -12.50
N TYR A 392 14.77 9.45 -11.93
CA TYR A 392 13.72 8.83 -11.14
C TYR A 392 12.37 8.90 -11.86
N LYS A 393 11.51 7.92 -11.62
CA LYS A 393 10.17 7.91 -12.21
C LYS A 393 9.28 8.91 -11.49
N ASP A 394 8.71 9.84 -12.24
CA ASP A 394 7.62 10.71 -11.84
C ASP A 394 6.28 10.07 -12.20
N LEU A 395 5.19 10.61 -11.66
CA LEU A 395 3.85 10.09 -11.85
C LEU A 395 2.87 11.21 -12.23
N VAL A 396 2.14 11.01 -13.32
CA VAL A 396 1.02 11.87 -13.73
C VAL A 396 -0.28 11.09 -13.63
N ILE A 397 -1.32 11.74 -13.09
CA ILE A 397 -2.65 11.15 -12.95
C ILE A 397 -3.71 12.08 -13.56
N SER A 398 -4.46 11.57 -14.54
CA SER A 398 -5.64 12.26 -15.09
C SER A 398 -6.84 12.15 -14.15
N ASN A 399 -7.62 13.23 -14.02
CA ASN A 399 -8.62 13.37 -12.97
C ASN A 399 -9.95 14.01 -13.41
N GLY A 400 -10.96 13.75 -12.58
CA GLY A 400 -12.25 14.43 -12.57
C GLY A 400 -13.39 13.59 -13.12
N ILE A 401 -14.62 13.86 -12.64
CA ILE A 401 -15.84 13.25 -13.17
C ILE A 401 -16.94 14.29 -13.37
N TYR A 402 -17.70 14.14 -14.45
CA TYR A 402 -18.76 15.09 -14.83
C TYR A 402 -19.81 15.29 -13.74
N ARG A 403 -20.22 14.22 -13.05
CA ARG A 403 -21.05 14.24 -11.83
C ARG A 403 -20.61 13.12 -10.88
N ARG A 404 -20.60 13.36 -9.58
CA ARG A 404 -20.18 12.40 -8.55
C ARG A 404 -21.34 11.51 -8.12
N PRO A 405 -21.41 10.24 -8.57
CA PRO A 405 -22.45 9.32 -8.10
C PRO A 405 -22.20 8.86 -6.66
N ASN A 406 -20.99 9.05 -6.11
CA ASN A 406 -20.60 8.63 -4.77
C ASN A 406 -20.90 9.67 -3.67
N ASP A 407 -21.55 10.79 -3.98
CA ASP A 407 -21.95 11.78 -2.97
C ASP A 407 -22.97 11.18 -1.98
N ALA A 408 -22.67 11.28 -0.69
CA ALA A 408 -23.40 10.59 0.36
C ALA A 408 -24.82 11.15 0.58
N ASP A 409 -25.02 12.45 0.39
CA ASP A 409 -26.35 13.07 0.46
C ASP A 409 -27.21 12.67 -0.76
N TYR A 410 -26.61 12.62 -1.95
CA TYR A 410 -27.23 12.08 -3.17
C TYR A 410 -27.63 10.61 -2.99
N ILE A 411 -26.72 9.75 -2.53
CA ILE A 411 -26.98 8.33 -2.31
C ILE A 411 -28.09 8.12 -1.28
N LYS A 412 -28.09 8.90 -0.20
CA LYS A 412 -29.18 8.89 0.79
C LYS A 412 -30.53 9.30 0.18
N TYR A 413 -30.53 10.24 -0.76
CA TYR A 413 -31.74 10.65 -1.48
C TYR A 413 -32.28 9.53 -2.39
N VAL A 414 -31.43 8.95 -3.25
CA VAL A 414 -31.87 7.92 -4.22
C VAL A 414 -32.15 6.56 -3.59
N SER A 415 -31.54 6.24 -2.45
CA SER A 415 -31.80 4.99 -1.71
C SER A 415 -33.13 5.00 -0.94
N SER A 416 -33.79 6.16 -0.80
CA SER A 416 -35.09 6.23 -0.12
C SER A 416 -36.18 5.50 -0.90
N GLU A 417 -36.99 4.68 -0.21
CA GLU A 417 -38.00 3.80 -0.83
C GLU A 417 -38.97 4.56 -1.75
N GLN A 418 -39.41 5.74 -1.30
CA GLN A 418 -40.30 6.61 -2.07
C GLN A 418 -39.68 7.10 -3.38
N ILE A 419 -38.36 7.30 -3.42
CA ILE A 419 -37.63 7.74 -4.62
C ILE A 419 -37.33 6.54 -5.51
N ARG A 420 -36.88 5.41 -4.96
CA ARG A 420 -36.67 4.16 -5.73
C ARG A 420 -37.91 3.73 -6.51
N THR A 421 -39.10 3.78 -5.90
CA THR A 421 -40.35 3.45 -6.60
C THR A 421 -40.71 4.46 -7.69
N LYS A 422 -40.26 5.71 -7.61
CA LYS A 422 -40.55 6.74 -8.61
C LYS A 422 -39.52 6.83 -9.74
N ILE A 423 -38.24 6.62 -9.47
CA ILE A 423 -37.17 6.48 -10.48
C ILE A 423 -37.56 5.38 -11.46
N ASN A 424 -37.95 4.21 -10.94
CA ASN A 424 -38.38 3.07 -11.77
C ASN A 424 -39.63 3.32 -12.61
N ASN A 425 -40.38 4.40 -12.37
CA ASN A 425 -41.68 4.66 -12.99
C ASN A 425 -41.80 6.01 -13.73
N THR A 426 -40.88 6.97 -13.53
CA THR A 426 -41.01 8.34 -14.07
C THR A 426 -39.66 9.03 -14.32
N ARG A 427 -39.46 9.56 -15.54
CA ARG A 427 -38.26 10.33 -15.93
C ARG A 427 -38.08 11.68 -15.22
N LEU A 428 -39.15 12.23 -14.62
CA LEU A 428 -39.06 13.51 -13.88
C LEU A 428 -38.23 13.39 -12.59
N VAL A 429 -38.21 12.20 -11.99
CA VAL A 429 -37.40 11.95 -10.79
C VAL A 429 -35.93 11.71 -11.14
N ASP A 430 -35.64 11.19 -12.35
CA ASP A 430 -34.28 11.03 -12.88
C ASP A 430 -33.58 12.39 -13.03
N ASN A 431 -34.24 13.38 -13.62
CA ASN A 431 -33.67 14.73 -13.77
C ASN A 431 -33.37 15.40 -12.42
N LEU A 432 -34.27 15.26 -11.44
CA LEU A 432 -34.05 15.76 -10.08
C LEU A 432 -32.93 15.02 -9.35
N ALA A 433 -32.71 13.74 -9.66
CA ALA A 433 -31.61 12.95 -9.12
C ALA A 433 -30.27 13.41 -9.73
N LEU A 434 -30.21 13.64 -11.04
CA LEU A 434 -29.03 14.18 -11.73
C LEU A 434 -28.65 15.59 -11.23
N GLU A 435 -29.63 16.47 -11.00
CA GLU A 435 -29.41 17.81 -10.42
C GLU A 435 -28.81 17.78 -9.01
N LYS A 436 -29.00 16.68 -8.28
CA LYS A 436 -28.45 16.50 -6.92
C LYS A 436 -27.03 15.96 -6.90
N MET A 437 -26.55 15.36 -7.98
CA MET A 437 -25.16 14.93 -8.06
C MET A 437 -24.25 16.15 -8.26
N PRO A 438 -23.28 16.40 -7.36
CA PRO A 438 -22.37 17.51 -7.52
C PRO A 438 -21.39 17.25 -8.67
N ARG A 439 -20.79 18.33 -9.16
CA ARG A 439 -19.67 18.31 -10.09
C ARG A 439 -18.42 17.73 -9.45
N GLY A 440 -17.56 17.11 -10.25
CA GLY A 440 -16.27 16.56 -9.84
C GLY A 440 -15.10 17.06 -10.68
N ASP A 441 -15.08 18.35 -11.01
CA ASP A 441 -13.94 18.98 -11.69
C ASP A 441 -12.72 19.00 -10.75
N VAL A 442 -11.62 18.38 -11.17
CA VAL A 442 -10.39 18.23 -10.39
C VAL A 442 -9.20 18.50 -11.30
N SER A 443 -8.13 19.08 -10.77
CA SER A 443 -6.87 19.24 -11.51
C SER A 443 -6.18 17.88 -11.68
N ASN A 444 -5.41 17.69 -12.76
CA ASN A 444 -4.57 16.51 -12.89
C ASN A 444 -3.43 16.58 -11.87
N TYR A 445 -3.03 15.44 -11.32
CA TYR A 445 -1.96 15.38 -10.34
C TYR A 445 -0.62 15.10 -11.04
N PHE A 446 0.42 15.82 -10.61
CA PHE A 446 1.81 15.62 -11.03
C PHE A 446 2.64 15.39 -9.77
N PHE A 447 3.39 14.30 -9.76
CA PHE A 447 4.20 13.87 -8.64
C PHE A 447 5.64 13.66 -9.08
N LYS A 448 6.56 14.32 -8.39
CA LYS A 448 8.00 14.14 -8.58
C LYS A 448 8.50 12.99 -7.71
N GLY A 449 9.01 11.92 -8.33
CA GLY A 449 9.52 10.76 -7.61
C GLY A 449 10.94 10.98 -7.05
N ASN A 450 11.33 10.16 -6.08
CA ASN A 450 12.70 10.15 -5.58
C ASN A 450 13.17 8.75 -5.15
N LYS A 451 14.46 8.65 -4.79
CA LYS A 451 15.11 7.39 -4.37
C LYS A 451 14.48 6.67 -3.17
N ASP A 452 13.74 7.38 -2.34
CA ASP A 452 13.15 6.84 -1.12
C ASP A 452 11.69 6.38 -1.37
N LEU A 453 11.24 6.39 -2.63
CA LEU A 453 9.87 6.09 -3.09
C LEU A 453 8.82 7.06 -2.53
N LEU A 454 9.25 8.28 -2.20
CA LEU A 454 8.35 9.37 -1.86
C LEU A 454 8.09 10.21 -3.11
N PHE A 455 6.85 10.68 -3.23
CA PHE A 455 6.38 11.45 -4.37
C PHE A 455 5.89 12.83 -3.92
N ASP A 456 6.63 13.87 -4.32
CA ASP A 456 6.28 15.24 -3.99
C ASP A 456 5.18 15.73 -4.95
N ASN A 457 4.04 16.19 -4.41
CA ASN A 457 2.99 16.80 -5.23
C ASN A 457 3.46 18.15 -5.80
N VAL A 458 3.69 18.19 -7.11
CA VAL A 458 4.19 19.32 -7.88
C VAL A 458 3.16 19.87 -8.86
N SER A 459 1.88 19.50 -8.69
CA SER A 459 0.76 19.85 -9.59
C SER A 459 0.60 21.35 -9.83
N ASP A 460 0.86 22.17 -8.82
CA ASP A 460 0.78 23.64 -8.89
C ASP A 460 2.09 24.32 -9.33
N VAL A 461 3.17 23.54 -9.45
CA VAL A 461 4.53 24.03 -9.77
C VAL A 461 4.91 23.68 -11.20
N TRP A 462 4.60 22.46 -11.63
CA TRP A 462 5.01 21.93 -12.94
C TRP A 462 4.10 22.36 -14.07
N VAL A 463 2.85 22.69 -13.80
CA VAL A 463 1.90 23.13 -14.82
C VAL A 463 0.97 24.20 -14.25
N ASN A 464 0.61 25.18 -15.07
CA ASN A 464 -0.44 26.13 -14.72
C ASN A 464 -1.78 25.62 -15.26
N GLN A 465 -2.47 24.83 -14.46
CA GLN A 465 -3.71 24.17 -14.83
C GLN A 465 -4.92 24.72 -14.07
N LYS A 466 -6.11 24.40 -14.56
CA LYS A 466 -7.38 24.63 -13.85
C LYS A 466 -8.07 23.29 -13.64
N PRO A 467 -8.87 23.14 -12.57
CA PRO A 467 -9.71 21.95 -12.41
C PRO A 467 -10.56 21.69 -13.65
N GLY A 468 -10.57 20.44 -14.10
CA GLY A 468 -11.21 20.01 -15.32
C GLY A 468 -11.64 18.55 -15.26
N LEU A 469 -11.85 17.95 -16.43
CA LEU A 469 -12.25 16.56 -16.59
C LEU A 469 -11.35 15.90 -17.64
N SER A 470 -10.34 15.15 -17.20
CA SER A 470 -9.39 14.47 -18.08
C SER A 470 -9.51 12.96 -17.87
N ASN A 471 -9.60 12.19 -18.97
CA ASN A 471 -9.72 10.72 -18.90
C ASN A 471 -8.46 10.05 -19.46
N GLY A 472 -8.42 9.73 -20.76
CA GLY A 472 -7.24 9.15 -21.40
C GLY A 472 -6.05 10.10 -21.42
N VAL A 473 -4.84 9.56 -21.31
CA VAL A 473 -3.58 10.30 -21.36
C VAL A 473 -2.49 9.46 -22.02
N VAL A 474 -1.60 10.12 -22.75
CA VAL A 474 -0.36 9.52 -23.28
C VAL A 474 0.82 10.45 -23.04
N SER A 475 1.99 9.84 -22.89
CA SER A 475 3.29 10.50 -22.85
C SER A 475 4.06 10.20 -24.14
N ALA A 476 4.62 11.22 -24.79
CA ALA A 476 5.38 11.09 -26.03
C ALA A 476 6.34 12.26 -26.23
N ASP A 477 7.45 12.07 -26.95
CA ASP A 477 8.35 13.15 -27.38
C ASP A 477 7.84 13.74 -28.71
N LEU A 478 7.01 14.80 -28.66
CA LEU A 478 6.27 15.30 -29.84
C LEU A 478 7.10 16.22 -30.74
N ASP A 479 8.21 16.77 -30.24
CA ASP A 479 9.14 17.62 -30.99
C ASP A 479 10.56 17.05 -31.15
N ASN A 480 10.79 15.81 -30.70
CA ASN A 480 12.05 15.06 -30.78
C ASN A 480 13.22 15.73 -30.04
N ASP A 481 12.94 16.40 -28.92
CA ASP A 481 13.96 17.04 -28.10
C ASP A 481 14.47 16.16 -26.94
N GLY A 482 13.86 14.99 -26.75
CA GLY A 482 14.28 13.95 -25.81
C GLY A 482 13.64 14.05 -24.43
N ASP A 483 12.74 15.00 -24.22
CA ASP A 483 11.84 14.99 -23.09
C ASP A 483 10.44 14.48 -23.46
N GLN A 484 9.61 14.25 -22.45
CA GLN A 484 8.30 13.63 -22.63
C GLN A 484 7.20 14.68 -22.46
N ASP A 485 6.46 14.93 -23.54
CA ASP A 485 5.24 15.74 -23.56
C ASP A 485 4.03 14.92 -23.12
N LEU A 486 2.95 15.62 -22.77
CA LEU A 486 1.70 14.98 -22.33
C LEU A 486 0.51 15.42 -23.19
N VAL A 487 -0.37 14.47 -23.48
CA VAL A 487 -1.62 14.72 -24.20
C VAL A 487 -2.79 14.09 -23.44
N PHE A 488 -3.81 14.88 -23.14
CA PHE A 488 -5.01 14.45 -22.43
C PHE A 488 -6.25 14.49 -23.33
N ASN A 489 -7.05 13.41 -23.29
CA ASN A 489 -8.40 13.40 -23.82
C ASN A 489 -9.36 13.92 -22.73
N ASN A 490 -9.90 15.11 -22.94
CA ASN A 490 -10.74 15.78 -21.96
C ASN A 490 -12.23 15.58 -22.26
N PHE A 491 -13.01 15.36 -21.20
CA PHE A 491 -14.46 15.22 -21.27
C PHE A 491 -15.13 16.59 -21.45
N ASN A 492 -15.95 16.75 -22.50
CA ASN A 492 -16.70 17.97 -22.80
C ASN A 492 -15.86 19.27 -22.87
N SER A 493 -14.56 19.15 -23.13
CA SER A 493 -13.63 20.27 -23.32
C SER A 493 -12.53 19.90 -24.31
N SER A 494 -11.81 20.91 -24.81
CA SER A 494 -10.73 20.69 -25.77
C SER A 494 -9.64 19.81 -25.18
N ALA A 495 -9.10 18.88 -25.98
CA ALA A 495 -7.91 18.12 -25.61
C ALA A 495 -6.76 19.03 -25.18
N THR A 496 -6.00 18.62 -24.17
CA THR A 496 -4.85 19.37 -23.65
C THR A 496 -3.57 18.77 -24.20
N VAL A 497 -2.69 19.63 -24.71
CA VAL A 497 -1.32 19.26 -25.09
C VAL A 497 -0.35 20.09 -24.25
N LEU A 498 0.50 19.42 -23.48
CA LEU A 498 1.50 20.04 -22.62
C LEU A 498 2.88 19.80 -23.22
N LYS A 499 3.53 20.89 -23.67
CA LYS A 499 4.94 20.89 -24.04
C LYS A 499 5.80 20.82 -22.77
N ASN A 500 6.65 19.82 -22.68
CA ASN A 500 7.70 19.77 -21.69
C ASN A 500 8.85 20.73 -22.08
N ASN A 501 9.36 21.42 -21.07
CA ASN A 501 10.37 22.47 -21.19
C ASN A 501 11.65 22.06 -20.46
N SER A 502 11.75 20.78 -20.08
CA SER A 502 12.93 20.25 -19.43
C SER A 502 14.12 20.47 -20.36
N ASN A 503 15.24 20.89 -19.79
CA ASN A 503 16.46 21.14 -20.53
C ASN A 503 17.62 20.84 -19.58
N ASN A 504 18.69 20.24 -20.11
CA ASN A 504 20.01 20.02 -19.46
C ASN A 504 20.28 18.67 -18.77
N ASN A 505 19.36 17.69 -18.78
CA ASN A 505 19.65 16.34 -18.27
C ASN A 505 19.90 15.34 -19.41
N ASN A 506 20.61 14.25 -19.10
CA ASN A 506 20.92 13.22 -20.08
C ASN A 506 19.75 12.25 -20.22
N PHE A 507 19.58 11.69 -21.41
CA PHE A 507 18.56 10.70 -21.72
C PHE A 507 19.10 9.65 -22.70
N LEU A 508 18.38 8.54 -22.81
CA LEU A 508 18.54 7.55 -23.86
C LEU A 508 17.18 7.27 -24.50
N LYS A 509 17.06 7.62 -25.78
CA LYS A 509 15.89 7.31 -26.61
C LYS A 509 16.19 6.08 -27.45
N ILE A 510 15.30 5.11 -27.48
CA ILE A 510 15.50 3.81 -28.12
C ILE A 510 14.33 3.50 -29.04
N GLU A 511 14.65 3.11 -30.27
CA GLU A 511 13.72 2.56 -31.25
C GLU A 511 14.15 1.12 -31.59
N LEU A 512 13.19 0.21 -31.64
CA LEU A 512 13.44 -1.21 -31.87
C LEU A 512 13.00 -1.61 -33.28
N ILE A 513 13.87 -2.36 -33.96
CA ILE A 513 13.54 -3.10 -35.18
C ILE A 513 13.52 -4.57 -34.79
N GLY A 514 12.32 -5.11 -34.59
CA GLY A 514 12.08 -6.50 -34.27
C GLY A 514 12.19 -7.42 -35.50
N ASP A 515 11.57 -8.59 -35.40
CA ASP A 515 11.56 -9.59 -36.47
C ASP A 515 10.35 -9.42 -37.42
N ASP A 516 10.26 -10.30 -38.42
CA ASP A 516 9.22 -10.24 -39.47
C ASP A 516 7.77 -10.48 -38.94
N LYS A 517 7.59 -10.84 -37.66
CA LYS A 517 6.28 -11.10 -37.03
C LYS A 517 5.93 -10.13 -35.89
N ASN A 518 6.92 -9.37 -35.43
CA ASN A 518 6.80 -8.34 -34.40
C ASN A 518 7.79 -7.21 -34.71
N HIS A 519 7.52 -6.43 -35.75
CA HIS A 519 8.45 -5.44 -36.31
C HIS A 519 8.90 -4.36 -35.32
N PHE A 520 8.08 -4.03 -34.33
CA PHE A 520 8.40 -3.05 -33.29
C PHE A 520 8.98 -3.68 -32.02
N GLY A 521 9.15 -5.01 -31.98
CA GLY A 521 9.77 -5.70 -30.84
C GLY A 521 8.98 -5.58 -29.53
N ILE A 522 7.64 -5.57 -29.57
CA ILE A 522 6.78 -5.56 -28.39
C ILE A 522 7.17 -6.69 -27.43
N GLY A 523 7.30 -6.39 -26.14
CA GLY A 523 7.77 -7.29 -25.09
C GLY A 523 9.28 -7.29 -24.85
N THR A 524 10.07 -6.57 -25.65
CA THR A 524 11.53 -6.44 -25.45
C THR A 524 11.85 -5.74 -24.14
N LYS A 525 12.82 -6.27 -23.40
CA LYS A 525 13.33 -5.71 -22.14
C LYS A 525 14.68 -5.05 -22.35
N ILE A 526 14.89 -3.91 -21.70
CA ILE A 526 16.11 -3.11 -21.77
C ILE A 526 16.65 -2.91 -20.36
N TYR A 527 17.85 -3.42 -20.13
CA TYR A 527 18.62 -3.17 -18.90
C TYR A 527 19.77 -2.24 -19.25
N ALA A 528 19.77 -1.04 -18.70
CA ALA A 528 20.83 -0.05 -18.88
C ALA A 528 21.60 0.15 -17.58
N TYR A 529 22.88 -0.22 -17.58
CA TYR A 529 23.74 -0.15 -16.41
C TYR A 529 24.58 1.13 -16.45
N ALA A 530 24.58 1.86 -15.33
CA ALA A 530 25.40 3.03 -15.13
C ALA A 530 26.65 2.72 -14.29
N ASN A 531 27.72 3.47 -14.56
CA ASN A 531 29.02 3.31 -13.91
C ASN A 531 29.03 3.52 -12.38
N ASN A 532 27.97 4.11 -11.83
CA ASN A 532 27.73 4.32 -10.41
C ASN A 532 26.99 3.13 -9.75
N GLY A 533 26.69 2.07 -10.50
CA GLY A 533 25.96 0.89 -10.04
C GLY A 533 24.44 0.99 -10.18
N LYS A 534 23.90 2.11 -10.69
CA LYS A 534 22.45 2.26 -10.94
C LYS A 534 22.02 1.44 -12.16
N LEU A 535 20.87 0.79 -12.05
CA LEU A 535 20.19 0.11 -13.15
C LEU A 535 18.99 0.96 -13.60
N PHE A 536 18.75 1.01 -14.91
CA PHE A 536 17.48 1.44 -15.47
C PHE A 536 16.88 0.27 -16.24
N TYR A 537 15.60 0.00 -16.01
CA TYR A 537 14.87 -1.09 -16.63
C TYR A 537 13.62 -0.57 -17.34
N GLU A 538 13.40 -1.03 -18.57
CA GLU A 538 12.18 -0.77 -19.34
C GLU A 538 11.74 -2.04 -20.06
N GLN A 539 10.43 -2.22 -20.23
CA GLN A 539 9.85 -3.23 -21.11
C GLN A 539 8.85 -2.58 -22.06
N LEU A 540 8.99 -2.82 -23.37
CA LEU A 540 8.12 -2.19 -24.36
C LEU A 540 6.74 -2.85 -24.41
N HIS A 541 5.73 -2.13 -23.94
CA HIS A 541 4.31 -2.42 -24.15
C HIS A 541 3.56 -1.09 -24.34
N THR A 542 2.52 -1.08 -25.18
CA THR A 542 1.86 0.17 -25.58
C THR A 542 0.54 0.41 -24.85
N THR A 543 -0.13 -0.62 -24.32
CA THR A 543 -1.36 -0.43 -23.53
C THR A 543 -1.01 -0.17 -22.07
N ARG A 544 -1.22 1.07 -21.62
CA ARG A 544 -0.92 1.54 -20.25
C ARG A 544 -1.95 2.57 -19.81
N GLY A 545 -2.07 2.78 -18.51
CA GLY A 545 -2.93 3.81 -17.94
C GLY A 545 -4.41 3.44 -18.00
N PHE A 546 -5.19 4.18 -18.80
CA PHE A 546 -6.62 3.96 -18.98
C PHE A 546 -7.04 4.28 -20.43
N LEU A 547 -7.64 3.29 -21.11
CA LEU A 547 -8.17 3.37 -22.49
C LEU A 547 -7.17 3.77 -23.59
N SER A 548 -5.89 3.96 -23.27
CA SER A 548 -4.93 4.70 -24.09
C SER A 548 -3.77 3.83 -24.57
N SER A 549 -3.05 4.29 -25.60
CA SER A 549 -1.94 3.56 -26.22
C SER A 549 -0.73 4.45 -26.48
N PHE A 550 0.43 4.02 -25.98
CA PHE A 550 1.69 4.76 -25.97
C PHE A 550 2.54 4.49 -27.22
N PRO A 551 3.51 5.38 -27.52
CA PRO A 551 4.45 5.19 -28.63
C PRO A 551 5.28 3.89 -28.54
N HIS A 552 5.83 3.47 -29.67
CA HIS A 552 6.69 2.28 -29.78
C HIS A 552 8.18 2.60 -29.51
N GLU A 553 8.47 3.78 -28.97
CA GLU A 553 9.80 4.23 -28.55
C GLU A 553 9.94 4.21 -27.03
N ILE A 554 11.15 3.94 -26.54
CA ILE A 554 11.48 3.95 -25.12
C ILE A 554 12.35 5.17 -24.82
N ASN A 555 11.98 5.93 -23.78
CA ASN A 555 12.74 7.07 -23.29
C ASN A 555 13.18 6.82 -21.83
N ILE A 556 14.49 6.84 -21.59
CA ILE A 556 15.09 6.65 -20.26
C ILE A 556 15.80 7.94 -19.86
N GLY A 557 15.29 8.64 -18.84
CA GLY A 557 15.99 9.74 -18.20
C GLY A 557 17.17 9.21 -17.37
N LEU A 558 18.34 9.81 -17.53
CA LEU A 558 19.60 9.35 -16.92
C LEU A 558 20.08 10.30 -15.82
N GLY A 559 19.51 11.49 -15.73
CA GLY A 559 20.04 12.59 -14.92
C GLY A 559 21.48 12.87 -15.27
N GLN A 560 22.36 12.68 -14.29
CA GLN A 560 23.81 12.83 -14.43
C GLN A 560 24.55 11.49 -14.56
N SER A 561 23.82 10.37 -14.59
CA SER A 561 24.40 9.04 -14.71
C SER A 561 24.94 8.83 -16.12
N LYS A 562 26.07 8.11 -16.22
CA LYS A 562 26.64 7.71 -17.50
C LYS A 562 26.54 6.19 -17.63
N LEU A 563 25.84 5.75 -18.67
CA LEU A 563 25.71 4.33 -18.98
C LEU A 563 27.06 3.74 -19.42
N ASP A 564 27.35 2.52 -18.97
CA ASP A 564 28.52 1.73 -19.37
C ASP A 564 28.14 0.54 -20.25
N SER A 565 26.92 0.01 -20.13
CA SER A 565 26.47 -1.16 -20.88
C SER A 565 24.96 -1.23 -20.99
N LEU A 566 24.49 -1.86 -22.07
CA LEU A 566 23.10 -2.22 -22.32
C LEU A 566 23.00 -3.73 -22.51
N LEU A 567 22.02 -4.35 -21.86
CA LEU A 567 21.53 -5.69 -22.15
C LEU A 567 20.11 -5.59 -22.68
N ILE A 568 19.90 -6.08 -23.88
CA ILE A 568 18.60 -6.13 -24.55
C ILE A 568 18.16 -7.57 -24.58
N VAL A 569 16.98 -7.88 -24.03
CA VAL A 569 16.38 -9.21 -24.04
C VAL A 569 15.14 -9.17 -24.90
N TRP A 570 15.22 -9.80 -26.07
CA TRP A 570 14.13 -9.88 -27.04
C TRP A 570 13.04 -10.87 -26.59
N PRO A 571 11.81 -10.81 -27.13
CA PRO A 571 10.69 -11.66 -26.70
C PRO A 571 10.99 -13.16 -26.74
N ASP A 572 11.80 -13.61 -27.72
CA ASP A 572 12.25 -15.00 -27.89
C ASP A 572 13.44 -15.39 -26.99
N LYS A 573 13.81 -14.54 -26.03
CA LYS A 573 14.93 -14.66 -25.09
C LYS A 573 16.32 -14.59 -25.72
N LYS A 574 16.44 -14.15 -26.98
CA LYS A 574 17.76 -13.77 -27.52
C LYS A 574 18.22 -12.48 -26.85
N GLU A 575 19.54 -12.36 -26.72
CA GLU A 575 20.19 -11.23 -26.07
C GLU A 575 21.06 -10.45 -27.05
N GLN A 576 21.10 -9.14 -26.88
CA GLN A 576 22.08 -8.25 -27.50
C GLN A 576 22.78 -7.43 -26.40
N HIS A 577 24.11 -7.40 -26.43
CA HIS A 577 24.95 -6.71 -25.45
C HIS A 577 25.69 -5.56 -26.13
N LEU A 578 25.57 -4.34 -25.61
CA LEU A 578 26.29 -3.16 -26.12
C LEU A 578 27.14 -2.54 -25.01
N TYR A 579 28.38 -2.18 -25.34
CA TYR A 579 29.33 -1.50 -24.44
C TYR A 579 29.79 -0.14 -24.98
N GLU A 580 29.47 0.18 -26.23
CA GLU A 580 29.76 1.45 -26.89
C GLU A 580 28.54 1.88 -27.71
N PHE A 581 27.94 3.01 -27.38
CA PHE A 581 26.74 3.55 -28.04
C PHE A 581 26.61 5.07 -27.77
N PRO A 582 25.92 5.82 -28.66
CA PRO A 582 25.63 7.24 -28.41
C PRO A 582 24.65 7.41 -27.25
N GLN A 583 24.88 8.44 -26.43
CA GLN A 583 23.95 8.91 -25.38
C GLN A 583 23.34 10.25 -25.84
N ASN A 584 22.18 10.63 -25.29
CA ASN A 584 21.44 11.86 -25.66
C ASN A 584 21.09 11.93 -27.15
N ASN A 585 20.86 10.77 -27.77
CA ASN A 585 20.44 10.62 -29.15
C ASN A 585 19.53 9.40 -29.23
N MET A 586 18.77 9.31 -30.31
CA MET A 586 18.03 8.11 -30.67
C MET A 586 18.99 6.97 -31.02
N LEU A 587 18.79 5.82 -30.38
CA LEU A 587 19.51 4.57 -30.60
C LEU A 587 18.58 3.56 -31.27
N LEU A 588 18.91 3.17 -32.50
CA LEU A 588 18.20 2.13 -33.24
C LEU A 588 18.80 0.75 -32.94
N LEU A 589 17.98 -0.18 -32.44
CA LEU A 589 18.39 -1.55 -32.09
C LEU A 589 17.70 -2.56 -33.00
N ASP A 590 18.49 -3.31 -33.79
CA ASP A 590 17.97 -4.32 -34.74
C ASP A 590 18.16 -5.75 -34.18
N TYR A 591 17.06 -6.49 -34.11
CA TYR A 591 16.97 -7.90 -33.70
C TYR A 591 17.95 -8.82 -34.44
N LYS A 592 18.34 -8.49 -35.68
CA LYS A 592 19.35 -9.26 -36.43
C LYS A 592 20.70 -9.36 -35.72
N ASN A 593 20.99 -8.46 -34.78
CA ASN A 593 22.20 -8.49 -33.96
C ASN A 593 22.06 -9.32 -32.68
N ALA A 594 20.86 -9.83 -32.39
CA ALA A 594 20.59 -10.65 -31.22
C ALA A 594 21.22 -12.05 -31.39
N THR A 595 21.71 -12.58 -30.27
CA THR A 595 22.33 -13.90 -30.20
C THR A 595 21.63 -14.75 -29.16
N THR A 596 21.74 -16.08 -29.26
CA THR A 596 21.23 -16.96 -28.20
C THR A 596 21.93 -16.62 -26.89
N ALA A 597 21.15 -16.40 -25.83
CA ALA A 597 21.64 -16.07 -24.49
C ALA A 597 22.80 -16.98 -24.06
N LEU A 598 23.86 -16.38 -23.51
CA LEU A 598 25.05 -17.10 -23.03
C LEU A 598 24.96 -17.53 -21.56
N THR A 599 23.83 -17.26 -20.89
CA THR A 599 23.77 -17.19 -19.43
C THR A 599 23.57 -18.54 -18.74
N LYS A 600 24.48 -18.78 -17.78
CA LYS A 600 24.43 -19.85 -16.78
C LYS A 600 23.38 -19.52 -15.71
N PRO A 601 22.74 -20.53 -15.09
CA PRO A 601 21.85 -20.30 -13.97
C PRO A 601 22.56 -19.50 -12.88
N HIS A 602 21.91 -18.43 -12.40
CA HIS A 602 22.36 -17.69 -11.22
C HIS A 602 22.65 -18.67 -10.08
N SER A 603 23.83 -18.56 -9.46
CA SER A 603 24.11 -19.35 -8.26
C SER A 603 23.12 -18.93 -7.18
N LYS A 604 22.29 -19.86 -6.69
CA LYS A 604 21.42 -19.60 -5.53
C LYS A 604 22.28 -19.01 -4.40
N LYS A 605 21.94 -17.79 -3.94
CA LYS A 605 22.53 -17.23 -2.72
C LYS A 605 22.38 -18.28 -1.60
N SER A 606 23.42 -18.45 -0.78
CA SER A 606 23.36 -19.35 0.38
C SER A 606 22.31 -18.83 1.37
N GLN A 607 21.25 -19.60 1.61
CA GLN A 607 20.23 -19.25 2.60
C GLN A 607 20.78 -19.44 4.03
N LEU A 608 20.62 -18.41 4.86
CA LEU A 608 21.03 -18.42 6.27
C LEU A 608 20.05 -19.23 7.11
N PHE A 609 18.75 -18.97 6.94
CA PHE A 609 17.66 -19.67 7.58
C PHE A 609 17.22 -20.85 6.70
N THR A 610 17.16 -22.04 7.28
CA THR A 610 16.61 -23.22 6.61
C THR A 610 15.43 -23.76 7.41
N LYS A 611 14.25 -23.81 6.80
CA LYS A 611 13.04 -24.36 7.44
C LYS A 611 13.28 -25.78 7.96
N HIS A 612 12.87 -26.03 9.19
CA HIS A 612 13.03 -27.29 9.90
C HIS A 612 11.67 -27.80 10.37
N TYR A 613 11.50 -29.13 10.32
CA TYR A 613 10.27 -29.78 10.76
C TYR A 613 10.57 -30.72 11.91
N PHE A 614 10.06 -30.39 13.09
CA PHE A 614 10.10 -31.28 14.25
C PHE A 614 8.96 -32.29 14.18
N ASN A 615 9.25 -33.53 14.56
CA ASN A 615 8.21 -34.53 14.72
C ASN A 615 7.45 -34.25 16.03
N LYS A 616 6.11 -34.20 15.98
CA LYS A 616 5.20 -33.97 17.11
C LYS A 616 5.26 -32.61 17.81
N LEU A 617 6.19 -31.71 17.50
CA LEU A 617 6.14 -30.32 17.92
C LEU A 617 5.32 -29.53 16.88
N SER A 618 4.06 -29.28 17.21
CA SER A 618 3.15 -28.49 16.37
C SER A 618 2.08 -27.86 17.24
N HIS A 619 2.00 -26.54 17.16
CA HIS A 619 0.95 -25.71 17.71
C HIS A 619 0.36 -24.88 16.56
N LEU A 620 -0.95 -24.66 16.58
CA LEU A 620 -1.67 -23.84 15.60
C LEU A 620 -2.16 -22.59 16.33
N ASN A 621 -1.56 -21.44 16.05
CA ASN A 621 -2.02 -20.17 16.60
C ASN A 621 -3.33 -19.85 15.87
N THR A 622 -4.46 -19.78 16.57
CA THR A 622 -5.76 -19.51 15.93
C THR A 622 -6.36 -18.28 16.57
N GLU A 623 -6.42 -17.19 15.80
CA GLU A 623 -7.07 -15.96 16.24
C GLU A 623 -8.55 -15.98 15.85
N LYS A 624 -9.42 -15.76 16.83
CA LYS A 624 -10.85 -15.64 16.56
C LYS A 624 -11.21 -14.16 16.42
N SER A 625 -11.88 -13.83 15.32
CA SER A 625 -12.40 -12.47 15.13
C SER A 625 -13.36 -12.09 16.25
N PHE A 626 -13.02 -11.03 16.97
CA PHE A 626 -13.86 -10.39 17.98
C PHE A 626 -14.39 -9.04 17.45
N PRO A 627 -15.69 -8.72 17.60
CA PRO A 627 -16.27 -7.51 17.02
C PRO A 627 -16.02 -6.25 17.88
N GLU A 628 -14.77 -5.93 18.22
CA GLU A 628 -14.44 -4.79 19.09
C GLU A 628 -14.92 -3.45 18.52
N PHE A 629 -14.81 -3.23 17.21
CA PHE A 629 -15.30 -2.02 16.55
C PHE A 629 -16.82 -1.89 16.53
N ASN A 630 -17.59 -2.94 16.85
CA ASN A 630 -19.03 -2.81 17.07
C ASN A 630 -19.34 -2.33 18.50
N ARG A 631 -18.44 -2.59 19.45
CA ARG A 631 -18.53 -2.21 20.86
C ARG A 631 -18.01 -0.80 21.10
N GLU A 632 -16.80 -0.51 20.64
CA GLU A 632 -16.11 0.78 20.75
C GLU A 632 -15.93 1.35 19.36
N LYS A 633 -17.00 1.97 18.83
CA LYS A 633 -17.07 2.29 17.41
C LYS A 633 -16.00 3.25 16.94
N LEU A 634 -15.57 4.19 17.78
CA LEU A 634 -14.60 5.23 17.44
C LEU A 634 -13.15 4.82 17.68
N MET A 635 -12.91 3.58 18.09
CA MET A 635 -11.57 3.05 18.28
C MET A 635 -10.76 3.12 16.96
N PRO A 636 -9.51 3.64 17.00
CA PRO A 636 -8.70 3.87 15.81
C PRO A 636 -7.98 2.62 15.27
N TYR A 637 -7.75 1.61 16.12
CA TYR A 637 -7.10 0.34 15.82
C TYR A 637 -7.43 -0.68 16.94
N GLY A 638 -7.40 -1.98 16.64
CA GLY A 638 -7.74 -3.03 17.60
C GLY A 638 -6.67 -3.26 18.67
N VAL A 639 -7.10 -3.74 19.83
CA VAL A 639 -6.23 -4.09 21.00
C VAL A 639 -6.61 -5.46 21.59
N THR A 640 -7.22 -6.29 20.75
CA THR A 640 -7.75 -7.60 21.17
C THR A 640 -6.86 -8.74 20.69
N GLN A 641 -6.33 -8.66 19.46
CA GLN A 641 -5.51 -9.72 18.85
C GLN A 641 -4.02 -9.44 19.07
N GLU A 642 -3.56 -9.57 20.31
CA GLU A 642 -2.15 -9.35 20.66
C GLU A 642 -1.31 -10.65 20.53
N GLY A 643 -1.97 -11.81 20.35
CA GLY A 643 -1.36 -13.05 19.85
C GLY A 643 -0.88 -14.04 20.91
N SER A 644 -0.43 -15.20 20.43
CA SER A 644 0.06 -16.34 21.23
C SER A 644 1.56 -16.23 21.56
N PRO A 645 1.95 -15.92 22.81
CA PRO A 645 3.36 -15.80 23.19
C PRO A 645 4.09 -17.16 23.17
N ILE A 646 5.40 -17.12 22.97
CA ILE A 646 6.31 -18.26 22.99
C ILE A 646 7.29 -18.07 24.14
N ALA A 647 7.33 -19.02 25.08
CA ALA A 647 8.32 -19.01 26.17
C ALA A 647 9.20 -20.26 26.10
N VAL A 648 10.50 -20.09 26.37
CA VAL A 648 11.51 -21.14 26.25
C VAL A 648 12.32 -21.25 27.53
N ALA A 649 12.40 -22.44 28.10
CA ALA A 649 13.21 -22.75 29.28
C ALA A 649 13.46 -24.25 29.41
N ASP A 650 14.47 -24.65 30.19
CA ASP A 650 14.71 -26.06 30.55
C ASP A 650 13.96 -26.40 31.85
N VAL A 651 12.66 -26.73 31.73
CA VAL A 651 11.77 -26.84 32.90
C VAL A 651 11.94 -28.15 33.68
N ASN A 652 12.72 -29.09 33.15
CA ASN A 652 13.05 -30.35 33.82
C ASN A 652 14.56 -30.51 34.10
N ASN A 653 15.33 -29.43 33.92
CA ASN A 653 16.76 -29.36 34.18
C ASN A 653 17.58 -30.48 33.49
N ASP A 654 17.22 -30.84 32.26
CA ASP A 654 17.87 -31.90 31.47
C ASP A 654 18.94 -31.39 30.49
N GLY A 655 19.16 -30.07 30.49
CA GLY A 655 20.05 -29.32 29.63
C GLY A 655 19.51 -29.08 28.22
N LYS A 656 18.18 -29.15 28.02
CA LYS A 656 17.53 -28.89 26.74
C LYS A 656 16.35 -27.95 26.90
N ASP A 657 16.20 -27.07 25.92
CA ASP A 657 15.09 -26.15 25.87
C ASP A 657 13.76 -26.89 25.63
N ASP A 658 12.80 -26.62 26.52
CA ASP A 658 11.38 -26.90 26.41
C ASP A 658 10.65 -25.64 25.94
N VAL A 659 9.46 -25.82 25.34
CA VAL A 659 8.75 -24.70 24.71
C VAL A 659 7.29 -24.66 25.15
N PHE A 660 6.88 -23.51 25.67
CA PHE A 660 5.48 -23.16 25.90
C PHE A 660 4.97 -22.31 24.74
N PHE A 661 3.76 -22.64 24.26
CA PHE A 661 2.99 -21.83 23.33
C PHE A 661 1.71 -21.40 24.03
N GLY A 662 1.57 -20.09 24.23
CA GLY A 662 0.33 -19.46 24.65
C GLY A 662 -0.76 -19.59 23.58
N ALA A 663 -1.99 -19.31 23.96
CA ALA A 663 -3.14 -19.46 23.09
C ALA A 663 -4.16 -18.33 23.25
N SER A 664 -4.76 -17.98 22.12
CA SER A 664 -5.92 -17.10 22.07
C SER A 664 -7.16 -17.77 22.65
N LYS A 665 -8.15 -16.95 23.00
CA LYS A 665 -9.36 -17.41 23.67
C LYS A 665 -10.09 -18.52 22.93
N GLY A 666 -10.43 -19.54 23.71
CA GLY A 666 -11.14 -20.74 23.28
C GLY A 666 -10.22 -21.81 22.71
N ILE A 667 -8.91 -21.59 22.68
CA ILE A 667 -7.87 -22.54 22.30
C ILE A 667 -7.01 -22.83 23.54
N ALA A 668 -6.53 -24.06 23.67
CA ALA A 668 -5.70 -24.45 24.80
C ALA A 668 -4.22 -24.19 24.48
N ALA A 669 -3.53 -23.53 25.41
CA ALA A 669 -2.07 -23.42 25.41
C ALA A 669 -1.41 -24.81 25.44
N SER A 670 -0.11 -24.87 25.14
CA SER A 670 0.61 -26.13 25.20
C SER A 670 2.07 -25.98 25.57
N LEU A 671 2.49 -26.75 26.58
CA LEU A 671 3.88 -26.98 26.92
C LEU A 671 4.40 -28.26 26.26
N PHE A 672 5.56 -28.18 25.63
CA PHE A 672 6.26 -29.30 25.03
C PHE A 672 7.61 -29.53 25.69
N ILE A 673 7.73 -30.70 26.32
CA ILE A 673 8.98 -31.16 26.90
C ILE A 673 9.81 -31.86 25.83
N SER A 674 11.05 -31.43 25.71
CA SER A 674 12.07 -31.93 24.81
C SER A 674 12.62 -33.28 25.29
N SER A 675 13.00 -34.10 24.35
CA SER A 675 13.70 -35.37 24.56
C SER A 675 14.65 -35.56 23.38
N LYS A 676 15.67 -36.43 23.51
CA LYS A 676 16.82 -36.58 22.57
C LYS A 676 16.54 -36.21 21.08
N ASN A 677 15.42 -36.65 20.51
CA ASN A 677 14.96 -36.25 19.16
C ASN A 677 13.42 -36.04 19.04
N ASN A 678 12.71 -35.73 20.12
CA ASN A 678 11.24 -35.68 20.08
C ASN A 678 10.67 -34.73 21.14
N PHE A 679 9.41 -34.34 20.97
CA PHE A 679 8.69 -33.54 21.96
C PHE A 679 7.45 -34.27 22.48
N THR A 680 7.18 -34.07 23.76
CA THR A 680 5.98 -34.58 24.43
C THR A 680 5.20 -33.44 25.06
N LYS A 681 3.93 -33.28 24.66
CA LYS A 681 3.02 -32.33 25.31
C LYS A 681 2.78 -32.71 26.77
N SER A 682 3.17 -31.84 27.70
CA SER A 682 2.89 -31.92 29.14
C SER A 682 1.61 -31.13 29.51
N SER A 683 1.14 -31.29 30.75
CA SER A 683 0.04 -30.51 31.38
C SER A 683 -1.22 -30.29 30.53
N ARG A 684 -1.59 -31.26 29.69
CA ARG A 684 -2.68 -31.11 28.70
C ARG A 684 -4.03 -30.78 29.34
N THR A 685 -4.38 -31.47 30.43
CA THR A 685 -5.67 -31.26 31.12
C THR A 685 -5.75 -29.91 31.80
N LEU A 686 -4.61 -29.38 32.26
CA LEU A 686 -4.50 -28.05 32.86
C LEU A 686 -4.83 -26.98 31.83
N PHE A 687 -4.07 -26.93 30.73
CA PHE A 687 -4.27 -25.92 29.70
C PHE A 687 -5.62 -26.03 28.97
N GLU A 688 -6.16 -27.25 28.82
CA GLU A 688 -7.52 -27.44 28.29
C GLU A 688 -8.59 -26.81 29.19
N SER A 689 -8.39 -26.84 30.51
CA SER A 689 -9.33 -26.22 31.47
C SER A 689 -9.22 -24.67 31.49
N GLU A 690 -8.11 -24.14 30.99
CA GLU A 690 -7.76 -22.72 30.99
C GLU A 690 -7.92 -22.05 29.62
N LYS A 691 -8.45 -22.75 28.61
CA LYS A 691 -8.68 -22.21 27.26
C LYS A 691 -9.65 -21.00 27.17
N GLN A 692 -10.12 -20.45 28.27
CA GLN A 692 -10.99 -19.26 28.27
C GLN A 692 -10.21 -17.97 28.48
N TYR A 693 -8.94 -18.05 28.87
CA TYR A 693 -8.06 -16.91 28.92
C TYR A 693 -7.49 -16.61 27.52
N GLU A 694 -7.04 -15.38 27.34
CA GLU A 694 -6.16 -14.95 26.26
C GLU A 694 -4.75 -14.86 26.87
N ASP A 695 -3.79 -15.58 26.33
CA ASP A 695 -2.39 -15.47 26.74
C ASP A 695 -1.70 -14.43 25.86
N VAL A 696 -1.08 -13.39 26.42
CA VAL A 696 -0.42 -12.32 25.62
C VAL A 696 1.08 -12.19 25.86
N ASP A 697 1.55 -12.63 27.03
CA ASP A 697 2.97 -12.77 27.33
C ASP A 697 3.19 -13.90 28.35
N ALA A 698 4.38 -14.49 28.37
CA ALA A 698 4.71 -15.57 29.29
C ALA A 698 6.22 -15.67 29.56
N ILE A 699 6.58 -15.89 30.83
CA ILE A 699 7.97 -16.11 31.25
C ILE A 699 8.08 -17.29 32.23
N PHE A 700 9.23 -17.96 32.20
CA PHE A 700 9.60 -19.00 33.16
C PHE A 700 10.54 -18.45 34.22
N ARG A 701 10.21 -18.60 35.51
CA ARG A 701 10.96 -18.10 36.68
C ARG A 701 10.74 -18.95 37.92
N ASP A 702 11.71 -19.00 38.83
CA ASP A 702 11.59 -19.69 40.13
C ASP A 702 10.84 -18.77 41.11
N ILE A 703 9.51 -18.92 41.18
CA ILE A 703 8.66 -17.95 41.91
C ILE A 703 8.65 -18.27 43.39
N ASP A 704 8.66 -19.55 43.78
CA ASP A 704 8.65 -19.98 45.18
C ASP A 704 10.02 -20.36 45.74
N ASN A 705 11.09 -20.10 44.98
CA ASN A 705 12.49 -20.24 45.36
C ASN A 705 12.86 -21.69 45.74
N ASP A 706 12.25 -22.67 45.06
CA ASP A 706 12.49 -24.09 45.28
C ASP A 706 13.54 -24.71 44.32
N GLY A 707 13.99 -23.93 43.34
CA GLY A 707 15.02 -24.27 42.37
C GLY A 707 14.49 -24.85 41.05
N ASP A 708 13.17 -24.96 40.87
CA ASP A 708 12.55 -25.26 39.58
C ASP A 708 11.92 -24.00 38.93
N LEU A 709 11.71 -24.07 37.61
CA LEU A 709 11.16 -22.92 36.87
C LEU A 709 9.64 -23.04 36.75
N ASP A 710 8.94 -22.10 37.39
CA ASP A 710 7.50 -21.89 37.31
C ASP A 710 7.12 -21.08 36.08
N LEU A 711 5.83 -21.12 35.71
CA LEU A 711 5.29 -20.42 34.54
C LEU A 711 4.37 -19.27 34.98
N PHE A 712 4.76 -18.04 34.65
CA PHE A 712 3.93 -16.84 34.74
C PHE A 712 3.33 -16.53 33.37
N ILE A 713 2.01 -16.35 33.29
CA ILE A 713 1.29 -15.97 32.07
C ILE A 713 0.50 -14.69 32.31
N VAL A 714 0.73 -13.70 31.45
CA VAL A 714 -0.04 -12.46 31.37
C VAL A 714 -1.33 -12.71 30.59
N SER A 715 -2.46 -12.29 31.16
CA SER A 715 -3.77 -12.41 30.53
C SER A 715 -4.22 -11.10 29.90
N GLY A 716 -4.54 -11.12 28.61
CA GLY A 716 -4.93 -9.94 27.85
C GLY A 716 -6.21 -10.14 27.03
N GLY A 717 -6.22 -9.56 25.82
CA GLY A 717 -7.32 -9.60 24.87
C GLY A 717 -8.52 -8.80 25.37
N GLY A 718 -8.73 -7.61 24.80
CA GLY A 718 -9.80 -6.66 25.13
C GLY A 718 -11.25 -7.18 25.05
N GLU A 719 -11.49 -8.48 25.08
CA GLU A 719 -12.79 -9.14 25.07
C GLU A 719 -13.53 -9.07 26.42
N TYR A 720 -12.82 -9.22 27.54
CA TYR A 720 -13.41 -9.26 28.89
C TYR A 720 -13.44 -7.88 29.55
N GLN A 721 -14.51 -7.60 30.29
CA GLN A 721 -14.76 -6.32 30.96
C GLN A 721 -14.78 -6.45 32.49
N GLY A 722 -14.37 -5.39 33.17
CA GLY A 722 -14.43 -5.27 34.62
C GLY A 722 -13.67 -6.39 35.32
N ASN A 723 -14.23 -6.91 36.41
CA ASN A 723 -13.55 -7.87 37.28
C ASN A 723 -13.73 -9.32 36.82
N SER A 724 -13.61 -9.56 35.51
CA SER A 724 -13.66 -10.92 34.95
C SER A 724 -12.48 -11.73 35.48
N LYS A 725 -12.73 -12.93 36.01
CA LYS A 725 -11.63 -13.82 36.43
C LYS A 725 -10.68 -14.20 35.29
N TYR A 726 -11.11 -14.04 34.03
CA TYR A 726 -10.33 -14.32 32.83
C TYR A 726 -9.40 -13.16 32.42
N SER A 727 -9.50 -12.02 33.12
CA SER A 727 -8.62 -10.85 32.99
C SER A 727 -7.58 -10.82 34.12
N ARG A 728 -7.24 -11.99 34.66
CA ARG A 728 -6.25 -12.16 35.73
C ARG A 728 -5.07 -12.94 35.19
N ASP A 729 -3.88 -12.51 35.56
CA ASP A 729 -2.67 -13.28 35.32
C ASP A 729 -2.68 -14.61 36.08
N ARG A 730 -1.81 -15.52 35.64
CA ARG A 730 -1.77 -16.91 36.11
C ARG A 730 -0.35 -17.33 36.39
N VAL A 731 -0.16 -17.93 37.56
CA VAL A 731 1.07 -18.65 37.92
C VAL A 731 0.76 -20.14 38.01
N TYR A 732 1.66 -20.94 37.43
CA TYR A 732 1.65 -22.39 37.55
C TYR A 732 2.97 -22.85 38.13
N LEU A 733 2.89 -23.58 39.24
CA LEU A 733 4.06 -24.12 39.92
C LEU A 733 4.51 -25.42 39.27
N ASN A 734 5.81 -25.58 39.06
CA ASN A 734 6.43 -26.78 38.50
C ASN A 734 6.69 -27.82 39.61
N ASP A 735 7.10 -29.03 39.22
CA ASP A 735 7.48 -30.11 40.14
C ASP A 735 8.90 -30.63 39.88
N GLY A 736 9.70 -29.84 39.15
CA GLY A 736 11.04 -30.16 38.68
C GLY A 736 11.10 -31.16 37.51
N GLU A 737 9.98 -31.76 37.10
CA GLU A 737 9.92 -32.76 36.03
C GLU A 737 9.13 -32.24 34.80
N GLY A 738 8.78 -30.95 34.79
CA GLY A 738 8.01 -30.29 33.73
C GLY A 738 6.50 -30.55 33.81
N SER A 739 5.97 -30.86 35.00
CA SER A 739 4.54 -31.04 35.25
C SER A 739 3.98 -29.94 36.15
N PHE A 740 3.24 -29.03 35.53
CA PHE A 740 2.73 -27.82 36.16
C PHE A 740 1.37 -28.00 36.86
N SER A 741 1.17 -27.27 37.96
CA SER A 741 -0.09 -27.17 38.69
C SER A 741 -0.47 -25.71 38.98
N LYS A 742 -1.76 -25.37 38.89
CA LYS A 742 -2.22 -23.99 39.12
C LYS A 742 -2.23 -23.68 40.62
N ASN A 743 -1.64 -22.54 41.00
CA ASN A 743 -1.75 -21.99 42.35
C ASN A 743 -2.38 -20.60 42.32
N THR A 744 -3.58 -20.45 42.91
CA THR A 744 -4.32 -19.18 42.91
C THR A 744 -3.98 -18.25 44.06
N GLU A 745 -3.19 -18.71 45.03
CA GLU A 745 -2.81 -17.94 46.23
C GLU A 745 -1.50 -17.17 46.05
N VAL A 746 -0.70 -17.51 45.03
CA VAL A 746 0.56 -16.81 44.69
C VAL A 746 0.28 -15.37 44.28
N LEU A 747 -0.70 -15.15 43.38
CA LEU A 747 -1.02 -13.84 42.86
C LEU A 747 -2.07 -13.09 43.70
N PRO A 748 -1.94 -11.76 43.85
CA PRO A 748 -2.99 -10.94 44.42
C PRO A 748 -4.22 -10.88 43.50
N GLN A 749 -5.33 -10.31 44.00
CA GLN A 749 -6.52 -10.08 43.18
C GLN A 749 -6.46 -8.71 42.51
N TYR A 750 -6.11 -8.71 41.23
CA TYR A 750 -6.23 -7.57 40.32
C TYR A 750 -6.77 -8.03 38.97
N TYR A 751 -7.26 -7.08 38.17
CA TYR A 751 -7.89 -7.35 36.87
C TYR A 751 -7.44 -6.28 35.89
N HIS A 752 -6.95 -6.71 34.74
CA HIS A 752 -6.46 -5.80 33.71
C HIS A 752 -6.51 -6.46 32.32
N ASN A 753 -6.25 -5.65 31.29
CA ASN A 753 -5.90 -6.14 29.97
C ASN A 753 -4.37 -6.03 29.88
N GLY A 754 -3.64 -7.11 30.18
CA GLY A 754 -2.18 -7.11 30.21
C GLY A 754 -1.55 -7.01 28.83
N SER A 755 -0.24 -6.72 28.79
CA SER A 755 0.54 -6.66 27.54
C SER A 755 1.90 -7.36 27.65
N VAL A 756 2.65 -7.14 28.73
CA VAL A 756 4.05 -7.56 28.86
C VAL A 756 4.41 -7.83 30.32
N VAL A 757 5.34 -8.76 30.56
CA VAL A 757 5.96 -9.01 31.86
C VAL A 757 7.48 -9.06 31.76
N VAL A 758 8.16 -8.38 32.68
CA VAL A 758 9.60 -8.56 32.93
C VAL A 758 9.83 -8.82 34.41
N SER A 759 10.88 -9.58 34.73
CA SER A 759 11.22 -9.92 36.11
C SER A 759 12.71 -9.78 36.40
N ASP A 760 13.01 -9.41 37.63
CA ASP A 760 14.34 -9.39 38.26
C ASP A 760 14.16 -9.29 39.78
N ASP A 761 15.23 -9.47 40.54
CA ASP A 761 15.27 -9.22 41.99
C ASP A 761 15.42 -7.70 42.25
N PHE A 762 14.32 -6.95 42.14
CA PHE A 762 14.39 -5.48 42.11
C PHE A 762 14.82 -4.89 43.45
N ASP A 763 14.47 -5.52 44.57
CA ASP A 763 14.82 -5.05 45.92
C ASP A 763 16.06 -5.74 46.55
N ASN A 764 16.68 -6.66 45.80
CA ASN A 764 17.87 -7.43 46.15
C ASN A 764 17.68 -8.31 47.41
N ASP A 765 16.48 -8.83 47.63
CA ASP A 765 16.17 -9.71 48.76
C ASP A 765 16.32 -11.21 48.45
N GLY A 766 16.50 -11.55 47.17
CA GLY A 766 16.73 -12.90 46.65
C GLY A 766 15.47 -13.61 46.13
N ASP A 767 14.29 -13.00 46.25
CA ASP A 767 13.06 -13.42 45.59
C ASP A 767 12.92 -12.64 44.25
N GLU A 768 12.43 -13.26 43.17
CA GLU A 768 12.19 -12.52 41.91
C GLU A 768 10.89 -11.71 41.96
N ASP A 769 10.97 -10.44 41.58
CA ASP A 769 9.86 -9.50 41.45
C ASP A 769 9.44 -9.32 39.98
N PHE A 770 8.22 -8.80 39.74
CA PHE A 770 7.63 -8.71 38.40
C PHE A 770 7.05 -7.34 38.10
N PHE A 771 7.47 -6.72 36.99
CA PHE A 771 6.72 -5.63 36.37
C PHE A 771 5.73 -6.19 35.35
N VAL A 772 4.47 -5.80 35.46
CA VAL A 772 3.40 -6.19 34.54
C VAL A 772 2.79 -4.94 33.90
N GLY A 773 2.96 -4.82 32.60
CA GLY A 773 2.38 -3.75 31.78
C GLY A 773 0.93 -4.04 31.36
N SER A 774 0.12 -2.97 31.25
CA SER A 774 -1.27 -3.06 30.79
C SER A 774 -1.47 -2.36 29.45
N ARG A 775 -2.20 -3.02 28.54
CA ARG A 775 -2.43 -2.59 27.16
C ARG A 775 -3.45 -1.46 27.04
N SER A 776 -4.63 -1.62 27.64
CA SER A 776 -5.74 -0.67 27.53
C SER A 776 -6.81 -0.89 28.59
N VAL A 777 -7.72 0.07 28.78
CA VAL A 777 -8.94 -0.14 29.57
C VAL A 777 -10.07 -0.61 28.65
N THR A 778 -10.53 -1.85 28.82
CA THR A 778 -11.62 -2.40 28.01
C THR A 778 -12.88 -1.54 28.09
N ASN A 779 -13.53 -1.28 26.94
CA ASN A 779 -14.75 -0.46 26.83
C ASN A 779 -14.53 1.04 27.12
N SER A 780 -13.28 1.50 27.14
CA SER A 780 -12.88 2.90 27.31
C SER A 780 -11.51 3.16 26.67
N PHE A 781 -11.34 2.79 25.40
CA PHE A 781 -10.11 3.07 24.65
C PHE A 781 -9.68 4.52 24.83
N GLY A 782 -8.37 4.74 25.00
CA GLY A 782 -7.76 6.04 25.29
C GLY A 782 -7.66 6.37 26.78
N LYS A 783 -8.45 5.73 27.66
CA LYS A 783 -8.21 5.82 29.10
C LYS A 783 -6.93 5.06 29.46
N MET A 784 -6.03 5.73 30.18
CA MET A 784 -4.75 5.14 30.59
C MET A 784 -4.97 3.99 31.59
N PRO A 785 -4.46 2.78 31.31
CA PRO A 785 -4.53 1.66 32.23
C PRO A 785 -3.47 1.77 33.34
N GLU A 786 -3.70 1.06 34.45
CA GLU A 786 -2.69 0.91 35.51
C GLU A 786 -1.73 -0.24 35.16
N SER A 787 -0.43 -0.03 35.34
CA SER A 787 0.59 -1.11 35.33
C SER A 787 1.02 -1.42 36.77
N TYR A 788 1.56 -2.61 37.00
CA TYR A 788 1.77 -3.15 38.35
C TYR A 788 3.22 -3.56 38.57
N LEU A 789 3.74 -3.28 39.77
CA LEU A 789 4.91 -3.97 40.31
C LEU A 789 4.41 -4.99 41.32
N LEU A 790 4.78 -6.25 41.12
CA LEU A 790 4.48 -7.36 42.01
C LEU A 790 5.76 -7.73 42.76
N VAL A 791 5.77 -7.46 44.06
CA VAL A 791 6.88 -7.80 44.96
C VAL A 791 6.66 -9.21 45.51
N ASN A 792 7.68 -10.05 45.43
CA ASN A 792 7.63 -11.43 45.88
C ASN A 792 8.13 -11.56 47.31
N GLU A 793 7.27 -12.04 48.20
CA GLU A 793 7.64 -12.36 49.57
C GLU A 793 7.54 -13.88 49.76
N ASN A 794 8.64 -14.60 49.49
CA ASN A 794 8.78 -16.05 49.66
C ASN A 794 7.67 -16.85 48.93
N GLY A 795 7.54 -16.67 47.61
CA GLY A 795 6.55 -17.38 46.78
C GLY A 795 5.15 -16.78 46.81
N ARG A 796 5.00 -15.56 47.34
CA ARG A 796 3.73 -14.83 47.38
C ARG A 796 3.91 -13.42 46.86
N LEU A 797 3.25 -13.14 45.74
CA LEU A 797 3.29 -11.85 45.08
C LEU A 797 2.28 -10.88 45.72
N THR A 798 2.69 -9.62 45.90
CA THR A 798 1.85 -8.52 46.38
C THR A 798 2.04 -7.28 45.50
N ILE A 799 0.99 -6.47 45.33
CA ILE A 799 1.10 -5.25 44.52
C ILE A 799 1.75 -4.16 45.35
N ASP A 800 2.88 -3.64 44.89
CA ASP A 800 3.41 -2.38 45.40
C ASP A 800 2.70 -1.21 44.71
N SER A 801 1.80 -0.56 45.45
CA SER A 801 0.98 0.54 44.95
C SER A 801 1.65 1.91 45.09
N ASP A 802 2.80 2.00 45.77
CA ASP A 802 3.50 3.26 45.99
C ASP A 802 4.46 3.61 44.82
N GLN A 803 4.61 2.69 43.87
CA GLN A 803 5.47 2.84 42.70
C GLN A 803 4.88 3.83 41.66
N PRO A 804 5.70 4.65 40.98
CA PRO A 804 5.26 5.63 39.99
C PRO A 804 4.93 5.00 38.62
N LEU A 805 4.35 3.80 38.60
CA LEU A 805 4.12 2.98 37.41
C LEU A 805 2.67 3.06 36.90
N SER A 806 1.78 3.73 37.65
CA SER A 806 0.40 3.99 37.24
C SER A 806 0.29 4.93 36.03
N ASP A 807 1.37 5.63 35.67
CA ASP A 807 1.40 6.56 34.55
C ASP A 807 2.07 6.02 33.28
N CYS A 808 2.52 4.75 33.25
CA CYS A 808 3.30 4.17 32.15
C CYS A 808 2.67 4.37 30.77
N GLY A 809 1.33 4.33 30.69
CA GLY A 809 0.57 4.56 29.47
C GLY A 809 -0.11 3.28 28.98
N MET A 810 -0.46 3.22 27.70
CA MET A 810 -0.92 2.00 27.04
C MET A 810 0.30 1.17 26.62
N VAL A 811 0.80 0.36 27.55
CA VAL A 811 2.07 -0.37 27.42
C VAL A 811 1.96 -1.40 26.30
N THR A 812 3.01 -1.46 25.47
CA THR A 812 3.15 -2.48 24.42
C THR A 812 4.33 -3.40 24.69
N ASP A 813 5.42 -2.87 25.26
CA ASP A 813 6.64 -3.62 25.53
C ASP A 813 7.46 -2.95 26.65
N ALA A 814 8.32 -3.72 27.30
CA ALA A 814 9.19 -3.28 28.38
C ALA A 814 10.46 -4.13 28.43
N LEU A 815 11.57 -3.53 28.87
CA LEU A 815 12.82 -4.26 29.06
C LEU A 815 13.60 -3.74 30.26
N LEU A 816 14.54 -4.56 30.73
CA LEU A 816 15.44 -4.25 31.82
C LEU A 816 16.86 -3.97 31.34
N PHE A 817 17.44 -2.84 31.76
CA PHE A 817 18.80 -2.43 31.40
C PHE A 817 19.41 -1.55 32.49
N ASP A 818 20.69 -1.70 32.79
CA ASP A 818 21.40 -0.91 33.80
C ASP A 818 21.95 0.36 33.13
N PHE A 819 21.31 1.51 33.35
CA PHE A 819 21.68 2.78 32.73
C PHE A 819 22.76 3.55 33.48
N ASP A 820 22.77 3.46 34.81
CA ASP A 820 23.68 4.24 35.65
C ASP A 820 24.92 3.46 36.11
N ASN A 821 25.00 2.18 35.72
CA ASN A 821 26.08 1.23 35.97
C ASN A 821 26.29 0.92 37.46
N ASP A 822 25.20 0.88 38.24
CA ASP A 822 25.26 0.51 39.66
C ASP A 822 25.08 -1.01 39.91
N ASN A 823 24.82 -1.78 38.84
CA ASN A 823 24.54 -3.22 38.80
C ASN A 823 23.14 -3.64 39.28
N ASP A 824 22.24 -2.71 39.55
CA ASP A 824 20.80 -3.03 39.54
C ASP A 824 20.21 -2.78 38.13
N LYS A 825 19.05 -3.38 37.84
CA LYS A 825 18.41 -3.20 36.54
C LYS A 825 17.35 -2.12 36.61
N ASP A 826 17.42 -1.19 35.67
CA ASP A 826 16.42 -0.16 35.45
C ASP A 826 15.37 -0.63 34.45
N LEU A 827 14.18 -0.03 34.53
CA LEU A 827 13.04 -0.37 33.70
C LEU A 827 12.86 0.65 32.56
N ILE A 828 12.84 0.16 31.32
CA ILE A 828 12.38 0.91 30.15
C ILE A 828 10.98 0.43 29.79
N VAL A 829 10.07 1.38 29.56
CA VAL A 829 8.71 1.10 29.11
C VAL A 829 8.43 1.86 27.83
N VAL A 830 7.94 1.15 26.80
CA VAL A 830 7.38 1.77 25.61
C VAL A 830 5.86 1.60 25.60
N SER A 831 5.17 2.62 25.11
CA SER A 831 3.72 2.70 25.17
C SER A 831 3.17 3.54 24.04
N GLU A 832 1.96 3.23 23.62
CA GLU A 832 1.24 4.07 22.67
C GLU A 832 0.73 5.35 23.35
N TRP A 833 0.65 6.42 22.56
CA TRP A 833 0.21 7.75 23.00
C TRP A 833 1.05 8.34 24.14
N SER A 834 2.32 7.91 24.23
CA SER A 834 3.26 8.28 25.28
C SER A 834 4.68 8.47 24.73
N GLU A 835 5.54 9.06 25.54
CA GLU A 835 6.99 9.05 25.32
C GLU A 835 7.59 7.71 25.79
N VAL A 836 8.79 7.36 25.30
CA VAL A 836 9.56 6.26 25.89
C VAL A 836 9.96 6.66 27.31
N LYS A 837 9.69 5.81 28.29
CA LYS A 837 9.95 6.09 29.70
C LYS A 837 11.06 5.22 30.25
N ALA A 838 11.86 5.81 31.13
CA ALA A 838 12.91 5.12 31.86
C ALA A 838 12.77 5.40 33.35
N TYR A 839 12.81 4.33 34.15
CA TYR A 839 12.67 4.34 35.60
C TYR A 839 13.92 3.72 36.21
N ILE A 840 14.67 4.52 36.97
CA ILE A 840 15.86 4.04 37.68
C ILE A 840 15.43 3.24 38.90
N ASN A 841 15.96 2.04 39.07
CA ASN A 841 15.75 1.24 40.27
C ASN A 841 16.62 1.81 41.41
N ASN A 842 16.10 1.78 42.64
CA ASN A 842 16.84 2.15 43.83
C ASN A 842 16.48 1.15 44.92
N ASN A 843 16.96 -0.08 44.77
CA ASN A 843 16.68 -1.19 45.71
C ASN A 843 15.17 -1.38 45.94
N GLY A 844 14.43 -1.62 44.85
CA GLY A 844 12.99 -1.92 44.84
C GLY A 844 12.10 -0.70 44.66
N THR A 845 12.65 0.52 44.72
CA THR A 845 11.90 1.76 44.50
C THR A 845 12.23 2.38 43.15
N PHE A 846 11.30 2.33 42.20
CA PHE A 846 11.47 2.96 40.89
C PHE A 846 11.26 4.47 40.95
N VAL A 847 12.13 5.21 40.24
CA VAL A 847 12.01 6.66 40.08
C VAL A 847 12.02 7.01 38.59
N ASN A 848 10.98 7.69 38.12
CA ASN A 848 10.92 8.16 36.73
C ASN A 848 12.06 9.16 36.45
N TYR A 849 13.02 8.72 35.63
CA TYR A 849 14.23 9.45 35.26
C TYR A 849 14.28 9.78 33.76
N THR A 850 13.14 9.66 33.08
CA THR A 850 13.00 9.88 31.63
C THR A 850 13.66 11.18 31.17
N LYS A 851 13.38 12.32 31.82
CA LYS A 851 13.95 13.63 31.42
C LYS A 851 15.45 13.79 31.72
N ASN A 852 15.99 12.92 32.56
CA ASN A 852 17.41 12.90 32.91
C ASN A 852 18.18 12.05 31.89
N ILE A 853 17.63 10.90 31.50
CA ILE A 853 18.20 9.95 30.54
C ILE A 853 18.10 10.46 29.10
N PHE A 854 16.95 11.00 28.71
CA PHE A 854 16.70 11.44 27.35
C PHE A 854 16.92 12.96 27.16
N SER A 855 17.36 13.34 25.96
CA SER A 855 17.52 14.74 25.51
C SER A 855 16.29 15.24 24.76
N ASP A 856 15.63 14.35 24.02
CA ASP A 856 14.32 14.49 23.40
C ASP A 856 13.42 13.33 23.84
N THR A 857 12.11 13.59 23.93
CA THR A 857 11.13 12.58 24.34
C THR A 857 9.95 12.57 23.37
N PRO A 858 10.18 12.15 22.10
CA PRO A 858 9.10 12.06 21.13
C PRO A 858 8.00 11.14 21.66
N LYS A 859 6.76 11.55 21.44
CA LYS A 859 5.56 10.79 21.77
C LYS A 859 5.13 10.01 20.54
N GLY A 860 5.01 8.70 20.71
CA GLY A 860 4.77 7.78 19.61
C GLY A 860 3.61 6.83 19.85
N LEU A 861 3.34 6.03 18.84
CA LEU A 861 2.57 4.80 18.97
C LEU A 861 3.56 3.63 19.09
N TRP A 862 4.47 3.73 20.07
CA TRP A 862 5.56 2.78 20.25
C TRP A 862 5.03 1.37 20.43
N GLN A 863 5.75 0.39 19.86
CA GLN A 863 5.31 -1.00 19.73
C GLN A 863 6.28 -1.97 20.41
N SER A 864 7.59 -1.79 20.26
CA SER A 864 8.62 -2.71 20.78
C SER A 864 9.91 -2.00 21.16
N VAL A 865 10.73 -2.63 22.00
CA VAL A 865 12.01 -2.07 22.46
C VAL A 865 13.09 -3.15 22.63
N GLU A 866 14.34 -2.83 22.29
CA GLU A 866 15.50 -3.71 22.49
C GLU A 866 16.81 -2.89 22.65
N ILE A 867 17.80 -3.42 23.34
CA ILE A 867 19.10 -2.76 23.57
C ILE A 867 20.17 -3.29 22.62
N PHE A 868 20.66 -2.53 21.65
CA PHE A 868 21.63 -3.05 20.67
C PHE A 868 22.63 -1.99 20.22
N ASP A 869 23.92 -2.33 20.17
CA ASP A 869 24.99 -1.52 19.57
C ASP A 869 24.85 -1.55 18.04
N ILE A 870 23.96 -0.70 17.51
CA ILE A 870 23.51 -0.74 16.12
C ILE A 870 24.47 -0.01 15.17
N ASP A 871 25.28 0.89 15.71
CA ASP A 871 26.30 1.63 14.97
C ASP A 871 27.75 1.19 15.26
N LYS A 872 27.92 0.19 16.14
CA LYS A 872 29.20 -0.49 16.44
C LYS A 872 30.24 0.41 17.06
N ASP A 873 29.80 1.39 17.87
CA ASP A 873 30.71 2.24 18.64
C ASP A 873 31.04 1.68 20.03
N GLY A 874 30.39 0.57 20.42
CA GLY A 874 30.60 -0.14 21.69
C GLY A 874 29.72 0.37 22.83
N ILE A 875 28.83 1.33 22.57
CA ILE A 875 27.76 1.77 23.46
C ILE A 875 26.46 1.19 22.90
N ASN A 876 25.57 0.69 23.76
CA ASN A 876 24.29 0.20 23.28
C ASN A 876 23.29 1.34 23.07
N GLU A 877 22.60 1.32 21.93
CA GLU A 877 21.42 2.11 21.66
C GLU A 877 20.15 1.45 22.23
N ILE A 878 19.13 2.27 22.47
CA ILE A 878 17.77 1.80 22.73
C ILE A 878 17.03 1.79 21.39
N VAL A 879 16.92 0.63 20.77
CA VAL A 879 16.19 0.42 19.52
C VAL A 879 14.71 0.33 19.82
N VAL A 880 13.88 1.10 19.11
CA VAL A 880 12.44 1.17 19.33
C VAL A 880 11.65 1.00 18.04
N GLY A 881 10.64 0.16 18.10
CA GLY A 881 9.64 0.01 17.06
C GLY A 881 8.42 0.91 17.27
N ASN A 882 7.85 1.41 16.19
CA ASN A 882 6.65 2.25 16.15
C ASN A 882 5.74 1.76 15.00
N VAL A 883 4.59 2.39 14.78
CA VAL A 883 3.63 1.98 13.73
C VAL A 883 4.09 2.22 12.29
N GLY A 884 5.11 3.07 12.09
CA GLY A 884 5.62 3.44 10.77
C GLY A 884 4.79 4.52 10.07
N LEU A 885 5.20 4.83 8.84
CA LEU A 885 4.65 5.93 8.04
C LEU A 885 3.63 5.48 6.99
N ASN A 886 3.45 4.17 6.80
CA ASN A 886 2.47 3.61 5.86
C ASN A 886 1.09 3.40 6.51
N SER A 887 0.53 4.47 7.08
CA SER A 887 -0.79 4.47 7.72
C SER A 887 -1.56 5.74 7.36
N LYS A 888 -2.87 5.81 7.66
CA LYS A 888 -3.63 7.07 7.50
C LYS A 888 -3.33 8.09 8.60
N PHE A 889 -2.45 7.77 9.55
CA PHE A 889 -1.99 8.73 10.54
C PHE A 889 -0.84 9.58 10.01
N SER A 890 -0.88 10.85 10.39
CA SER A 890 0.20 11.80 10.19
C SER A 890 0.50 12.49 11.51
N ALA A 891 1.78 12.66 11.82
CA ALA A 891 2.24 13.30 13.03
C ALA A 891 3.58 14.02 12.79
N SER A 892 3.76 15.14 13.46
CA SER A 892 5.03 15.88 13.53
C SER A 892 5.02 16.79 14.75
N ASP A 893 6.15 17.43 15.07
CA ASP A 893 6.22 18.42 16.16
C ASP A 893 5.29 19.62 15.95
N LEU A 894 5.14 20.07 14.70
CA LEU A 894 4.29 21.21 14.35
C LEU A 894 2.81 20.80 14.34
N ASN A 895 2.54 19.61 13.82
CA ASN A 895 1.20 19.06 13.60
C ASN A 895 1.10 17.67 14.23
N PRO A 896 1.02 17.56 15.57
CA PRO A 896 0.91 16.27 16.24
C PRO A 896 -0.46 15.66 15.97
N LEU A 897 -0.52 14.32 15.87
CA LEU A 897 -1.75 13.56 15.95
C LEU A 897 -2.38 13.76 17.35
N LYS A 898 -3.71 13.91 17.40
CA LYS A 898 -4.43 14.18 18.65
C LYS A 898 -5.48 13.12 18.93
N MET A 899 -5.64 12.76 20.20
CA MET A 899 -6.78 12.01 20.69
C MET A 899 -7.39 12.73 21.90
N TYR A 900 -8.70 12.98 21.82
CA TYR A 900 -9.48 13.55 22.90
C TYR A 900 -10.33 12.45 23.55
N VAL A 901 -10.18 12.25 24.85
CA VAL A 901 -10.92 11.25 25.61
C VAL A 901 -11.87 11.95 26.58
N PHE A 902 -13.17 11.79 26.36
CA PHE A 902 -14.21 12.42 27.18
C PHE A 902 -15.58 11.77 26.95
N ASP A 903 -16.55 12.03 27.83
CA ASP A 903 -17.96 11.71 27.61
C ASP A 903 -18.63 12.91 26.89
N PHE A 904 -18.65 12.86 25.56
CA PHE A 904 -18.99 14.01 24.72
C PHE A 904 -20.50 14.29 24.64
N ASP A 905 -21.34 13.29 24.90
CA ASP A 905 -22.80 13.42 24.90
C ASP A 905 -23.44 13.25 26.30
N GLU A 906 -22.62 13.19 27.35
CA GLU A 906 -23.00 13.15 28.76
C GLU A 906 -23.84 11.91 29.14
N ASN A 907 -23.53 10.76 28.52
CA ASN A 907 -24.25 9.50 28.71
C ASN A 907 -23.60 8.54 29.74
N GLY A 908 -22.41 8.87 30.24
CA GLY A 908 -21.60 8.08 31.18
C GLY A 908 -20.58 7.15 30.54
N GLN A 909 -20.51 7.07 29.21
CA GLN A 909 -19.49 6.38 28.43
C GLN A 909 -18.48 7.39 27.89
N THR A 910 -17.19 7.04 27.90
CA THR A 910 -16.15 7.87 27.28
C THR A 910 -15.94 7.49 25.83
N GLU A 911 -15.83 8.48 24.96
CA GLU A 911 -15.39 8.33 23.58
C GLU A 911 -13.94 8.78 23.40
N SER A 912 -13.26 8.16 22.42
CA SER A 912 -11.97 8.60 21.90
C SER A 912 -12.15 9.22 20.52
N ILE A 913 -11.87 10.52 20.40
CA ILE A 913 -11.93 11.25 19.14
C ILE A 913 -10.49 11.50 18.65
N VAL A 914 -10.09 10.77 17.61
CA VAL A 914 -8.79 10.98 16.94
C VAL A 914 -8.92 12.05 15.87
N ALA A 915 -7.96 12.97 15.83
CA ALA A 915 -7.90 14.06 14.86
C ALA A 915 -6.49 14.22 14.25
N VAL A 916 -6.47 14.36 12.93
CA VAL A 916 -5.28 14.61 12.09
C VAL A 916 -5.26 16.06 11.62
N ALA A 917 -4.07 16.59 11.39
CA ALA A 917 -3.89 17.93 10.86
C ALA A 917 -3.96 17.94 9.32
N LYS A 918 -4.68 18.92 8.76
CA LYS A 918 -4.65 19.29 7.33
C LYS A 918 -4.69 20.81 7.24
N GLU A 919 -3.74 21.42 6.52
CA GLU A 919 -3.63 22.89 6.37
C GLU A 919 -3.77 23.65 7.72
N ASP A 920 -3.00 23.24 8.73
CA ASP A 920 -3.00 23.78 10.11
C ASP A 920 -4.32 23.64 10.90
N ASN A 921 -5.32 22.93 10.36
CA ASN A 921 -6.60 22.65 11.01
C ASN A 921 -6.72 21.17 11.39
N TYR A 922 -7.48 20.89 12.45
CA TYR A 922 -7.66 19.53 12.96
C TYR A 922 -9.03 18.95 12.59
N TYR A 923 -9.01 17.82 11.91
CA TYR A 923 -10.21 17.11 11.46
C TYR A 923 -10.25 15.72 12.06
N THR A 924 -11.44 15.27 12.46
CA THR A 924 -11.61 13.90 12.96
C THR A 924 -11.47 12.90 11.82
N ILE A 925 -10.84 11.74 12.11
CA ILE A 925 -10.76 10.65 11.12
C ILE A 925 -12.13 10.02 10.84
N ASP A 926 -13.08 10.15 11.77
CA ASP A 926 -14.36 9.46 11.69
C ASP A 926 -15.35 10.12 10.71
N SER A 927 -16.18 9.31 10.07
CA SER A 927 -17.25 9.78 9.20
C SER A 927 -18.46 10.24 10.02
N LYS A 928 -19.36 10.99 9.38
CA LYS A 928 -20.64 11.37 9.99
C LYS A 928 -21.40 10.16 10.54
N ASP A 929 -21.49 9.08 9.76
CA ASP A 929 -22.22 7.88 10.15
C ASP A 929 -21.60 7.20 11.35
N LYS A 930 -20.27 7.14 11.41
CA LYS A 930 -19.54 6.55 12.53
C LYS A 930 -19.75 7.37 13.81
N LEU A 931 -19.57 8.69 13.74
CA LEU A 931 -19.88 9.61 14.85
C LEU A 931 -21.36 9.52 15.30
N GLN A 932 -22.30 9.53 14.35
CA GLN A 932 -23.73 9.44 14.65
C GLN A 932 -24.12 8.08 15.24
N SER A 933 -23.43 7.00 14.86
CA SER A 933 -23.68 5.68 15.41
C SER A 933 -23.21 5.53 16.87
N GLN A 934 -22.23 6.33 17.30
CA GLN A 934 -21.77 6.41 18.68
C GLN A 934 -22.58 7.43 19.49
N MET A 935 -22.70 8.67 19.00
CA MET A 935 -23.35 9.80 19.68
C MET A 935 -24.56 10.33 18.87
N PRO A 936 -25.67 9.58 18.76
CA PRO A 936 -26.77 9.91 17.85
C PRO A 936 -27.47 11.22 18.17
N GLU A 937 -27.66 11.55 19.44
CA GLU A 937 -28.38 12.76 19.86
C GLU A 937 -27.58 14.03 19.55
N LEU A 938 -26.28 14.01 19.82
CA LEU A 938 -25.37 15.13 19.58
C LEU A 938 -25.25 15.42 18.08
N ILE A 939 -24.97 14.38 17.28
CA ILE A 939 -24.66 14.54 15.85
C ILE A 939 -25.91 14.89 15.04
N ARG A 940 -27.05 14.19 15.25
CA ARG A 940 -28.29 14.47 14.49
C ARG A 940 -28.85 15.86 14.75
N LYS A 941 -28.69 16.38 15.97
CA LYS A 941 -29.20 17.71 16.33
C LYS A 941 -28.41 18.84 15.67
N LYS A 942 -27.10 18.63 15.43
CA LYS A 942 -26.20 19.63 14.84
C LYS A 942 -26.11 19.53 13.31
N PHE A 943 -26.15 18.31 12.75
CA PHE A 943 -25.85 18.07 11.33
C PHE A 943 -26.91 17.16 10.68
N ASN A 944 -27.74 17.72 9.79
CA ASN A 944 -28.83 17.00 9.14
C ASN A 944 -28.36 16.25 7.87
N SER A 945 -27.46 16.87 7.11
CA SER A 945 -26.87 16.35 5.86
C SER A 945 -25.39 15.99 6.03
N TYR A 946 -24.77 15.29 5.08
CA TYR A 946 -23.32 15.07 5.07
C TYR A 946 -22.58 16.36 4.75
N ASN A 947 -23.12 17.16 3.83
CA ASN A 947 -22.60 18.48 3.50
C ASN A 947 -22.55 19.43 4.73
N ASP A 948 -23.47 19.29 5.71
CA ASP A 948 -23.48 20.12 6.93
C ASP A 948 -22.22 19.93 7.80
N ILE A 949 -21.69 18.70 7.88
CA ILE A 949 -20.52 18.34 8.70
C ILE A 949 -19.22 18.29 7.89
N SER A 950 -19.31 18.16 6.57
CA SER A 950 -18.14 18.15 5.68
C SER A 950 -17.27 19.40 5.85
N GLY A 951 -15.95 19.22 5.90
CA GLY A 951 -14.99 20.32 6.11
C GLY A 951 -15.06 21.01 7.48
N LYS A 952 -15.77 20.44 8.47
CA LYS A 952 -15.81 20.96 9.85
C LYS A 952 -14.64 20.42 10.66
N THR A 953 -13.92 21.32 11.34
CA THR A 953 -12.86 20.91 12.27
C THR A 953 -13.45 20.16 13.46
N VAL A 954 -12.63 19.41 14.18
CA VAL A 954 -13.02 18.78 15.46
C VAL A 954 -13.59 19.82 16.44
N SER A 955 -13.05 21.04 16.40
CA SER A 955 -13.52 22.16 17.23
C SER A 955 -14.89 22.70 16.81
N ASP A 956 -15.22 22.69 15.53
CA ASP A 956 -16.55 23.09 15.03
C ASP A 956 -17.62 22.06 15.40
N ILE A 957 -17.25 20.77 15.42
CA ILE A 957 -18.16 19.66 15.73
C ILE A 957 -18.49 19.65 17.23
N PHE A 958 -17.48 19.66 18.10
CA PHE A 958 -17.65 19.46 19.54
C PHE A 958 -17.63 20.75 20.36
N GLY A 959 -16.93 21.78 19.89
CA GLY A 959 -16.75 23.06 20.59
C GLY A 959 -15.56 23.05 21.56
N TYR A 960 -14.81 24.15 21.59
CA TYR A 960 -13.63 24.32 22.45
C TYR A 960 -13.90 24.11 23.95
N SER A 961 -15.09 24.45 24.44
CA SER A 961 -15.42 24.29 25.87
C SER A 961 -15.49 22.84 26.32
N ILE A 962 -15.87 21.92 25.43
CA ILE A 962 -15.90 20.48 25.72
C ILE A 962 -14.50 19.91 25.51
N LEU A 963 -13.86 20.23 24.38
CA LEU A 963 -12.50 19.75 24.08
C LEU A 963 -11.46 20.14 25.14
N ASN A 964 -11.57 21.33 25.75
CA ASN A 964 -10.67 21.76 26.81
C ASN A 964 -10.86 21.01 28.15
N LYS A 965 -11.94 20.22 28.28
CA LYS A 965 -12.18 19.33 29.44
C LYS A 965 -11.77 17.89 29.17
N ALA A 966 -11.57 17.52 27.90
CA ALA A 966 -11.16 16.19 27.51
C ALA A 966 -9.70 15.95 27.90
N ASP A 967 -9.38 14.70 28.23
CA ASP A 967 -8.00 14.28 28.33
C ASP A 967 -7.40 14.26 26.92
N LEU A 968 -6.28 14.97 26.73
CA LEU A 968 -5.65 15.15 25.43
C LEU A 968 -4.34 14.35 25.37
N HIS A 969 -4.30 13.39 24.45
CA HIS A 969 -3.11 12.65 24.10
C HIS A 969 -2.54 13.12 22.77
N LEU A 970 -1.22 13.18 22.68
CA LEU A 970 -0.48 13.72 21.54
C LEU A 970 0.55 12.71 21.07
N VAL A 971 0.69 12.59 19.76
CA VAL A 971 1.76 11.84 19.09
C VAL A 971 2.41 12.78 18.07
N ASN A 972 3.74 12.91 18.11
CA ASN A 972 4.53 13.70 17.17
C ASN A 972 5.53 12.85 16.38
N GLU A 973 5.64 11.56 16.68
CA GLU A 973 6.55 10.63 16.00
C GLU A 973 5.85 9.30 15.68
N LEU A 974 5.94 8.87 14.43
CA LEU A 974 5.40 7.59 13.95
C LEU A 974 6.52 6.67 13.41
N GLN A 975 7.72 7.21 13.18
CA GLN A 975 8.86 6.46 12.70
C GLN A 975 9.40 5.55 13.79
N SER A 976 9.81 4.35 13.36
CA SER A 976 10.68 3.49 14.16
C SER A 976 12.13 3.99 14.07
N GLY A 977 12.93 3.71 15.09
CA GLY A 977 14.29 4.23 15.16
C GLY A 977 15.06 3.72 16.36
N TYR A 978 16.02 4.51 16.81
CA TYR A 978 16.85 4.19 17.96
C TYR A 978 17.24 5.46 18.71
N PHE A 979 17.44 5.35 20.01
CA PHE A 979 18.04 6.39 20.81
C PHE A 979 19.54 6.15 20.96
N LYS A 980 20.34 7.13 20.54
CA LYS A 980 21.80 7.12 20.64
C LYS A 980 22.29 8.03 21.75
N MET A 981 23.32 7.60 22.49
CA MET A 981 23.94 8.43 23.51
C MET A 981 24.76 9.58 22.90
N ILE A 982 24.39 10.82 23.23
CA ILE A 982 25.07 12.06 22.85
C ILE A 982 25.17 12.95 24.09
N ASP A 983 26.38 13.37 24.45
CA ASP A 983 26.63 14.25 25.60
C ASP A 983 25.97 13.74 26.92
N ASN A 984 26.09 12.43 27.20
CA ASN A 984 25.50 11.72 28.34
C ASN A 984 23.97 11.66 28.37
N LYS A 985 23.29 11.89 27.24
CA LYS A 985 21.84 11.73 27.11
C LYS A 985 21.49 10.98 25.83
N TYR A 986 20.41 10.22 25.88
CA TYR A 986 19.87 9.53 24.73
C TYR A 986 19.10 10.49 23.83
N LYS A 987 19.34 10.43 22.51
CA LYS A 987 18.68 11.23 21.48
C LYS A 987 18.10 10.35 20.40
N PHE A 988 16.87 10.60 19.98
CA PHE A 988 16.18 9.81 18.94
C PHE A 988 16.73 10.05 17.52
N PHE A 989 16.86 8.97 16.76
CA PHE A 989 17.18 8.96 15.33
C PHE A 989 16.27 7.96 14.60
N PRO A 990 15.54 8.37 13.54
CA PRO A 990 14.70 7.45 12.78
C PRO A 990 15.54 6.50 11.91
N PHE A 991 15.00 5.31 11.63
CA PHE A 991 15.56 4.40 10.64
C PHE A 991 15.34 4.90 9.19
N PRO A 992 16.11 4.37 8.20
CA PRO A 992 15.87 4.62 6.78
C PRO A 992 14.42 4.34 6.34
N SER A 993 14.03 4.89 5.19
CA SER A 993 12.65 4.88 4.68
C SER A 993 12.05 3.49 4.56
N GLU A 994 12.80 2.49 4.13
CA GLU A 994 12.30 1.12 3.94
C GLU A 994 11.91 0.41 5.25
N PHE A 995 12.36 0.93 6.40
CA PHE A 995 11.99 0.43 7.72
C PHE A 995 10.63 0.98 8.19
N GLN A 996 10.11 1.99 7.50
CA GLN A 996 8.90 2.74 7.89
C GLN A 996 7.64 2.28 7.16
N TRP A 997 7.71 1.21 6.36
CA TRP A 997 6.60 0.71 5.53
C TRP A 997 5.52 -0.03 6.33
N GLY A 998 5.71 -0.19 7.63
CA GLY A 998 4.74 -0.77 8.54
C GLY A 998 5.28 -0.81 9.96
N PRO A 999 4.53 -1.41 10.90
CA PRO A 999 4.91 -1.48 12.29
C PRO A 999 6.16 -2.32 12.50
N ILE A 1000 6.98 -1.95 13.49
CA ILE A 1000 7.98 -2.84 14.09
C ILE A 1000 7.45 -3.24 15.47
N SER A 1001 6.72 -4.35 15.53
CA SER A 1001 6.15 -4.87 16.79
C SER A 1001 7.01 -5.95 17.44
N ASN A 1002 8.05 -6.42 16.75
CA ASN A 1002 8.95 -7.46 17.25
C ASN A 1002 10.39 -7.09 16.93
N ILE A 1003 11.26 -7.10 17.95
CA ILE A 1003 12.70 -6.95 17.82
C ILE A 1003 13.35 -8.09 18.59
N LYS A 1004 14.19 -8.90 17.94
CA LYS A 1004 14.85 -10.04 18.58
C LYS A 1004 16.32 -10.12 18.29
N LYS A 1005 17.13 -10.10 19.34
CA LYS A 1005 18.57 -10.39 19.26
C LYS A 1005 18.84 -11.84 18.86
N LEU A 1006 19.83 -12.02 17.99
CA LEU A 1006 20.37 -13.31 17.58
C LEU A 1006 21.89 -13.31 17.57
N LEU A 1007 22.48 -14.45 17.87
CA LEU A 1007 23.91 -14.68 17.68
C LEU A 1007 24.14 -15.61 16.48
N ILE A 1008 24.57 -15.01 15.37
CA ILE A 1008 24.80 -15.73 14.11
C ILE A 1008 26.30 -15.86 13.91
N ARG A 1009 26.82 -17.09 14.02
CA ARG A 1009 28.27 -17.37 13.94
C ARG A 1009 29.13 -16.52 14.88
N GLY A 1010 28.60 -16.20 16.07
CA GLY A 1010 29.28 -15.38 17.07
C GLY A 1010 29.17 -13.86 16.86
N ILE A 1011 28.42 -13.41 15.84
CA ILE A 1011 28.19 -12.00 15.57
C ILE A 1011 26.75 -11.65 16.00
N PRO A 1012 26.57 -10.65 16.88
CA PRO A 1012 25.26 -10.15 17.27
C PRO A 1012 24.52 -9.56 16.06
N HIS A 1013 23.25 -9.90 15.95
CA HIS A 1013 22.30 -9.32 15.00
C HIS A 1013 20.99 -9.03 15.74
N ILE A 1014 20.16 -8.17 15.16
CA ILE A 1014 18.73 -8.11 15.50
C ILE A 1014 17.89 -8.49 14.28
N ILE A 1015 16.81 -9.21 14.53
CA ILE A 1015 15.69 -9.31 13.59
C ILE A 1015 14.66 -8.28 14.00
N ILE A 1016 14.14 -7.55 13.01
CA ILE A 1016 12.97 -6.70 13.19
C ILE A 1016 11.85 -7.17 12.28
N THR A 1017 10.64 -7.25 12.82
CA THR A 1017 9.42 -7.60 12.08
C THR A 1017 8.22 -6.87 12.69
N GLY A 1018 7.11 -6.85 11.97
CA GLY A 1018 5.85 -6.40 12.53
C GLY A 1018 4.75 -6.32 11.49
N SER A 1019 3.52 -6.47 11.96
CA SER A 1019 2.33 -6.53 11.13
C SER A 1019 1.11 -6.36 12.01
N LYS A 1020 0.04 -5.74 11.50
CA LYS A 1020 -1.25 -5.66 12.19
C LYS A 1020 -2.41 -5.73 11.21
N SER A 1021 -3.37 -6.62 11.48
CA SER A 1021 -4.56 -6.82 10.63
C SER A 1021 -5.91 -6.54 11.31
N ASP A 1022 -5.95 -6.47 12.65
CA ASP A 1022 -7.13 -6.11 13.44
C ASP A 1022 -7.37 -4.59 13.45
N LEU A 1023 -7.64 -4.05 12.26
CA LEU A 1023 -7.79 -2.62 12.02
C LEU A 1023 -9.20 -2.28 11.52
N PRO A 1024 -9.73 -1.08 11.84
CA PRO A 1024 -10.95 -0.61 11.20
C PRO A 1024 -10.68 -0.39 9.70
N PRO A 1025 -11.67 -0.59 8.81
CA PRO A 1025 -11.48 -0.47 7.36
C PRO A 1025 -10.78 0.83 6.90
N TYR A 1026 -11.01 1.93 7.61
CA TYR A 1026 -10.32 3.21 7.40
C TYR A 1026 -8.79 3.10 7.33
N GLN A 1027 -8.17 2.24 8.13
CA GLN A 1027 -6.72 2.10 8.21
C GLN A 1027 -6.13 1.20 7.12
N GLY A 1028 -6.94 0.38 6.45
CA GLY A 1028 -6.41 -0.69 5.61
C GLY A 1028 -5.80 -1.84 6.43
N LEU A 1029 -4.70 -2.38 5.94
CA LEU A 1029 -3.83 -3.33 6.67
C LEU A 1029 -2.43 -2.74 6.86
N TRP A 1030 -1.80 -3.03 7.99
CA TRP A 1030 -0.42 -2.61 8.30
C TRP A 1030 0.52 -3.80 8.22
N ILE A 1031 0.75 -4.34 7.02
CA ILE A 1031 1.48 -5.60 6.80
C ILE A 1031 2.62 -5.48 5.77
N SER A 1032 2.97 -4.24 5.41
CA SER A 1032 3.98 -3.94 4.39
C SER A 1032 5.39 -3.79 4.94
N GLN A 1033 5.62 -4.19 6.21
CA GLN A 1033 6.96 -4.24 6.76
C GLN A 1033 7.75 -5.41 6.14
N LYS A 1034 8.93 -5.13 5.59
CA LYS A 1034 9.74 -6.14 4.87
C LYS A 1034 10.30 -7.21 5.80
N GLY A 1035 10.59 -6.81 7.02
CA GLY A 1035 11.37 -7.57 7.98
C GLY A 1035 12.86 -7.60 7.59
N PHE A 1036 13.71 -7.28 8.56
CA PHE A 1036 15.15 -7.15 8.30
C PHE A 1036 15.98 -7.93 9.31
N LEU A 1037 17.08 -8.49 8.83
CA LEU A 1037 18.19 -8.96 9.65
C LEU A 1037 19.29 -7.88 9.63
N ILE A 1038 19.60 -7.33 10.79
CA ILE A 1038 20.49 -6.17 10.95
C ILE A 1038 21.72 -6.57 11.75
N GLU A 1039 22.90 -6.39 11.18
CA GLU A 1039 24.17 -6.43 11.91
C GLU A 1039 24.60 -5.02 12.34
N SER A 1040 24.33 -4.02 11.50
CA SER A 1040 24.47 -2.59 11.75
C SER A 1040 23.66 -1.80 10.71
N LEU A 1041 23.48 -0.49 10.89
CA LEU A 1041 22.74 0.34 9.91
C LEU A 1041 23.36 0.34 8.50
N ASP A 1042 24.66 0.12 8.35
CA ASP A 1042 25.32 -0.02 7.05
C ASP A 1042 25.31 -1.46 6.50
N LYS A 1043 24.78 -2.42 7.26
CA LYS A 1043 24.84 -3.86 6.94
C LYS A 1043 23.61 -4.59 7.45
N TYR A 1044 22.57 -4.60 6.62
CA TYR A 1044 21.33 -5.32 6.82
C TYR A 1044 20.87 -6.00 5.52
N SER A 1045 19.88 -6.89 5.64
CA SER A 1045 19.26 -7.57 4.50
C SER A 1045 17.83 -7.97 4.82
N GLN A 1046 17.00 -8.13 3.79
CA GLN A 1046 15.61 -8.55 3.94
C GLN A 1046 15.55 -10.02 4.37
N LEU A 1047 14.55 -10.39 5.19
CA LEU A 1047 14.48 -11.72 5.79
C LEU A 1047 14.22 -12.84 4.76
N HIS A 1048 13.43 -12.58 3.71
CA HIS A 1048 13.16 -13.58 2.67
C HIS A 1048 14.39 -13.89 1.82
N GLU A 1049 15.28 -12.91 1.58
CA GLU A 1049 16.56 -13.14 0.91
C GLU A 1049 17.45 -14.12 1.69
N ASN A 1050 17.24 -14.22 2.99
CA ASN A 1050 17.97 -15.10 3.90
C ASN A 1050 17.27 -16.44 4.14
N GLY A 1051 16.11 -16.70 3.51
CA GLY A 1051 15.37 -17.96 3.63
C GLY A 1051 14.27 -17.96 4.70
N LEU A 1052 13.88 -16.80 5.23
CA LEU A 1052 12.78 -16.64 6.18
C LEU A 1052 11.55 -16.03 5.47
N GLU A 1053 10.58 -16.86 5.11
CA GLU A 1053 9.40 -16.48 4.32
C GLU A 1053 8.24 -15.98 5.21
N ILE A 1054 8.23 -14.67 5.50
CA ILE A 1054 7.24 -14.04 6.39
C ILE A 1054 6.33 -13.00 5.69
N ILE A 1055 6.52 -12.77 4.39
CA ILE A 1055 5.74 -11.76 3.65
C ILE A 1055 4.24 -12.14 3.64
N HIS A 1056 3.38 -11.16 3.95
CA HIS A 1056 1.92 -11.29 4.14
C HIS A 1056 1.49 -12.13 5.33
N LYS A 1057 2.41 -12.51 6.22
CA LYS A 1057 2.09 -13.22 7.45
C LYS A 1057 1.99 -12.23 8.60
N GLU A 1058 1.04 -12.47 9.50
CA GLU A 1058 0.93 -11.70 10.74
C GLU A 1058 1.69 -12.41 11.85
N LEU A 1059 2.88 -11.92 12.18
CA LEU A 1059 3.72 -12.49 13.21
C LEU A 1059 3.21 -12.07 14.58
N THR A 1060 2.92 -13.04 15.44
CA THR A 1060 2.50 -12.80 16.83
C THR A 1060 3.70 -12.73 17.77
N ASP A 1061 4.74 -13.52 17.52
CA ASP A 1061 5.93 -13.58 18.37
C ASP A 1061 7.11 -14.22 17.63
N ILE A 1062 8.33 -13.98 18.11
CA ILE A 1062 9.57 -14.54 17.59
C ILE A 1062 10.53 -14.92 18.72
N GLU A 1063 10.84 -16.22 18.80
CA GLU A 1063 11.75 -16.74 19.84
C GLU A 1063 12.83 -17.65 19.27
N THR A 1064 13.86 -17.91 20.08
CA THR A 1064 14.93 -18.84 19.78
C THR A 1064 14.94 -20.00 20.75
N MET A 1065 15.38 -21.16 20.25
CA MET A 1065 15.67 -22.31 21.09
C MET A 1065 16.92 -23.04 20.61
N THR A 1066 17.57 -23.72 21.53
CA THR A 1066 18.77 -24.53 21.30
C THR A 1066 18.50 -25.98 21.61
N ILE A 1067 18.66 -26.84 20.60
CA ILE A 1067 18.49 -28.28 20.75
C ILE A 1067 19.68 -28.99 20.14
N ASN A 1068 20.32 -29.87 20.93
CA ASN A 1068 21.47 -30.65 20.48
C ASN A 1068 22.58 -29.76 19.85
N LYS A 1069 22.85 -28.59 20.45
CA LYS A 1069 23.80 -27.57 19.98
C LYS A 1069 23.46 -26.90 18.65
N ARG A 1070 22.20 -26.99 18.20
CA ARG A 1070 21.69 -26.27 17.03
C ARG A 1070 20.71 -25.21 17.49
N SER A 1071 20.86 -24.00 16.95
CA SER A 1071 19.95 -22.90 17.21
C SER A 1071 18.84 -22.88 16.17
N PHE A 1072 17.60 -22.72 16.65
CA PHE A 1072 16.40 -22.59 15.85
C PHE A 1072 15.73 -21.28 16.17
N LEU A 1073 15.24 -20.60 15.15
CA LEU A 1073 14.31 -19.47 15.23
C LEU A 1073 12.90 -20.03 15.10
N MET A 1074 12.01 -19.60 15.97
CA MET A 1074 10.59 -19.94 15.99
C MET A 1074 9.80 -18.69 15.64
N THR A 1075 8.85 -18.81 14.73
CA THR A 1075 7.96 -17.70 14.36
C THR A 1075 6.53 -18.10 14.66
N GLY A 1076 5.92 -17.38 15.61
CA GLY A 1076 4.48 -17.39 15.86
C GLY A 1076 3.77 -16.62 14.76
N ILE A 1077 2.81 -17.25 14.08
CA ILE A 1077 2.09 -16.66 12.96
C ILE A 1077 0.60 -16.88 13.18
N SER A 1078 -0.18 -15.80 13.17
CA SER A 1078 -1.63 -15.84 13.34
C SER A 1078 -2.29 -16.75 12.30
N ASN A 1079 -3.18 -17.62 12.75
CA ASN A 1079 -3.92 -18.62 11.95
C ASN A 1079 -3.05 -19.65 11.21
N GLU A 1080 -1.76 -19.76 11.54
CA GLU A 1080 -0.83 -20.75 11.00
C GLU A 1080 -0.18 -21.58 12.10
N LYS A 1081 0.53 -22.64 11.68
CA LYS A 1081 1.36 -23.42 12.60
C LYS A 1081 2.67 -22.68 12.85
N ILE A 1082 3.19 -22.77 14.07
CA ILE A 1082 4.55 -22.32 14.39
C ILE A 1082 5.53 -22.91 13.38
N GLU A 1083 6.38 -22.05 12.83
CA GLU A 1083 7.43 -22.43 11.90
C GLU A 1083 8.80 -22.37 12.60
N PHE A 1084 9.70 -23.26 12.19
CA PHE A 1084 11.03 -23.39 12.78
C PHE A 1084 12.10 -23.24 11.70
N TYR A 1085 13.16 -22.48 11.99
CA TYR A 1085 14.23 -22.22 11.04
C TYR A 1085 15.59 -22.41 11.71
N ASN A 1086 16.42 -23.30 11.16
CA ASN A 1086 17.80 -23.47 11.62
C ASN A 1086 18.70 -22.38 11.00
N TYR A 1087 19.46 -21.66 11.83
CA TYR A 1087 20.36 -20.58 11.39
C TYR A 1087 21.82 -20.74 11.82
N ASN A 1088 22.15 -21.79 12.56
CA ASN A 1088 23.53 -22.14 12.95
C ASN A 1088 23.85 -23.58 12.48
N LYS A 1089 24.18 -23.72 11.19
CA LYS A 1089 24.92 -24.91 10.71
C LYS A 1089 26.38 -24.73 11.12
N THR A 1090 26.82 -25.39 12.18
CA THR A 1090 28.23 -25.78 12.29
C THR A 1090 28.53 -26.71 11.12
N GLU A 1091 29.33 -26.27 10.15
CA GLU A 1091 29.95 -27.16 9.16
C GLU A 1091 30.86 -28.18 9.84
#